data_AF-A0A6N7PGD5-F1
#
_entry.id   AF-A0A6N7PGD5-F1
#
_cell.length_a   1.000
_cell.length_b   1.000
_cell.length_c   1.000
_cell.angle_alpha   90.00
_cell.angle_beta   90.00
_cell.angle_gamma   90.00
#
_symmetry.space_group_name_H-M   'P 1'
#
loop_
_entity.id
_entity.type
_entity.pdbx_description
1 polymer ?
#
loop_
_entity_poly.entity_id
_entity_poly.type
_entity_poly.pdbx_seq_one_letter_code
_entity_poly.pdbx_strand_id
1 'polypeptide(L)'
;MRLAIVATPSPLSDMRAPPGALDGDILRSRLPSDDTAFEVVDIDPLVDLAEQLDTLFEARKPGPEDEILFYVSSPVAVSVDGEFFLCLDPENPQTGDALADVVAVFQDHVSGPVLFVLECRHAPAPADPFRSATVVAAAKDAVNPSRSGIELLIAARPLSHGVEERPSPFTRALIGALDDADIERGLLARMLYERIKEGIVGAVPCFAHARGWTPFALIPVPVGSPIWKDAGVLALADAPSTLDAEALGLGERLEEVTLESEAAEALLGGLGKPLTRVEAVDAPPLGAHASEMSPPSVDVVLDDAAFGEGGPATTLRSRIMPSSASPEPTTPEPTRPEPLPEVSPEAAPIELRSDPPAAYAEATLPEDRSFTRQEESVPRVIIHEPAPPSVAPATTPSPQVEGIVSAPAPRISVVPAEPSAPSASPRASSPPPEPVASPETPPAVETSPAVRHRDVGDAMLASKDHEGALGEYRKALGHLAPGDTEERAELYVRLATAKWGQEKRKEAISNLDKALTLRPEYRPALEALVVLNVAERDFRAVHAAEERLLATLTSETERFEHLMEFGERWESIGSDPGRARTSFERARDIRPEDLLVLGKLRRLYEHASEIDKAIETRRRIAELTPVPRDRAATYLELATYCQDIDREELAIEMLELAIDSDSSMLEPLDTLARILSERQEWSQLEAIYRRALSRLDRLPQGEARRRAAWEIGRRLGLLFRDHLEDPTVALAYFERSVDERPEDLGGHLVVADLARTLGRHERALVHLRDAAKLDPQRAQSFHDLFDVAQKLRQPDAAYAAAVVTTHLGVAESRERFLHDEHKPNGVPRFLSAMPAEGWDLLRDERRDTLTEGVLEAIASAAIAARLEQLASEGRLPALDPSQKQDLQRSTISIVRSFAWGSHFLGVMPPAVYVREDAAVSLVAIPAEEATVLAGQHALRGRTLAELAFLVGRHLTYHVGHHRLLLFYPSLEELSACFVSAIAIALPDEPIPAKVRDVVLAYKPLFEAHLDEERRAALEQAVSAFAGANVRPDLPRWAAAVERCATRAGYMLCGSLEVASTLLRAEPRGTLDAETKIVDLIGFTVSEAHGTLREAMGISVQP
;
A
#
# COMPACT_ATOMS: atom_id res chain seq x y z
N MET A 1 -24.51 14.51 -12.44
CA MET A 1 -24.18 15.88 -12.93
C MET A 1 -22.67 15.97 -13.04
N ARG A 2 -22.10 16.83 -13.89
CA ARG A 2 -20.66 17.13 -13.85
C ARG A 2 -20.49 18.62 -13.60
N LEU A 3 -19.89 19.00 -12.47
CA LEU A 3 -19.69 20.38 -12.06
C LEU A 3 -18.18 20.68 -11.98
N ALA A 4 -17.73 21.80 -12.56
CA ALA A 4 -16.35 22.26 -12.46
C ALA A 4 -16.30 23.65 -11.82
N ILE A 5 -15.86 23.71 -10.57
CA ILE A 5 -15.73 24.97 -9.82
C ILE A 5 -14.31 25.50 -10.04
N VAL A 6 -14.19 26.73 -10.54
CA VAL A 6 -12.90 27.34 -10.92
C VAL A 6 -12.61 28.56 -10.04
N ALA A 7 -11.66 28.41 -9.12
CA ALA A 7 -11.17 29.48 -8.26
C ALA A 7 -9.80 30.00 -8.75
N THR A 8 -9.74 31.27 -9.15
CA THR A 8 -8.52 31.91 -9.65
C THR A 8 -8.50 33.39 -9.23
N PRO A 9 -7.36 33.96 -8.82
CA PRO A 9 -7.25 35.37 -8.48
C PRO A 9 -7.80 36.30 -9.55
N SER A 10 -8.48 37.35 -9.11
CA SER A 10 -9.02 38.36 -10.02
C SER A 10 -7.87 39.17 -10.65
N PRO A 11 -7.93 39.49 -11.96
CA PRO A 11 -7.08 40.54 -12.49
C PRO A 11 -7.45 41.87 -11.81
N LEU A 12 -6.45 42.57 -11.26
CA LEU A 12 -6.60 43.94 -10.76
C LEU A 12 -7.34 44.80 -11.79
N SER A 13 -8.22 45.69 -11.34
CA SER A 13 -9.27 46.31 -12.16
C SER A 13 -8.79 47.08 -13.41
N ASP A 14 -7.53 47.53 -13.43
CA ASP A 14 -6.88 48.19 -14.58
C ASP A 14 -6.23 47.21 -15.61
N MET A 15 -6.15 45.91 -15.31
CA MET A 15 -5.29 44.92 -15.98
C MET A 15 -6.08 43.74 -16.60
N ARG A 16 -6.95 43.99 -17.57
CA ARG A 16 -7.58 42.90 -18.35
C ARG A 16 -6.57 42.17 -19.24
N ALA A 17 -6.22 40.95 -18.84
CA ALA A 17 -5.47 40.01 -19.68
C ALA A 17 -6.26 39.65 -20.97
N PRO A 18 -5.57 39.23 -22.06
CA PRO A 18 -6.24 38.66 -23.23
C PRO A 18 -6.95 37.34 -22.88
N PRO A 19 -8.14 37.05 -23.45
CA PRO A 19 -8.82 35.78 -23.21
C PRO A 19 -7.92 34.57 -23.54
N GLY A 20 -7.74 33.69 -22.56
CA GLY A 20 -6.89 32.50 -22.69
C GLY A 20 -5.41 32.75 -22.34
N ALA A 21 -5.06 33.91 -21.79
CA ALA A 21 -3.72 34.18 -21.26
C ALA A 21 -3.49 33.58 -19.86
N LEU A 22 -4.55 33.33 -19.09
CA LEU A 22 -4.49 32.85 -17.70
C LEU A 22 -5.07 31.45 -17.54
N ASP A 23 -4.70 30.77 -16.44
CA ASP A 23 -5.09 29.38 -16.17
C ASP A 23 -6.61 29.14 -16.22
N GLY A 24 -7.37 29.97 -15.49
CA GLY A 24 -8.82 29.86 -15.40
C GLY A 24 -9.51 30.10 -16.75
N ASP A 25 -9.00 31.00 -17.59
CA ASP A 25 -9.59 31.31 -18.89
C ASP A 25 -9.58 30.11 -19.84
N ILE A 26 -8.48 29.36 -19.87
CA ILE A 26 -8.40 28.16 -20.70
C ILE A 26 -9.31 27.07 -20.15
N LEU A 27 -9.35 26.86 -18.83
CA LEU A 27 -10.22 25.84 -18.23
C LEU A 27 -11.72 26.15 -18.40
N ARG A 28 -12.13 27.42 -18.22
CA ARG A 28 -13.47 27.93 -18.58
C ARG A 28 -13.84 27.63 -20.04
N SER A 29 -12.86 27.68 -20.95
CA SER A 29 -13.09 27.37 -22.36
C SER A 29 -13.06 25.87 -22.71
N ARG A 30 -12.42 25.03 -21.89
CA ARG A 30 -12.11 23.63 -22.22
C ARG A 30 -12.95 22.58 -21.50
N LEU A 31 -13.31 22.81 -20.24
CA LEU A 31 -14.10 21.88 -19.41
C LEU A 31 -15.59 21.76 -19.84
N PRO A 32 -16.22 22.76 -20.48
CA PRO A 32 -17.57 22.62 -21.06
C PRO A 32 -17.64 21.88 -22.41
N SER A 33 -16.52 21.37 -22.95
CA SER A 33 -16.49 20.65 -24.23
C SER A 33 -17.22 19.31 -24.15
N ASP A 34 -17.80 18.85 -25.27
CA ASP A 34 -18.66 17.63 -25.31
C ASP A 34 -18.00 16.34 -24.76
N ASP A 35 -16.67 16.27 -24.70
CA ASP A 35 -15.89 15.14 -24.17
C ASP A 35 -15.81 15.12 -22.63
N THR A 36 -15.91 16.29 -22.00
CA THR A 36 -15.67 16.54 -20.58
C THR A 36 -16.96 16.98 -19.88
N ALA A 37 -17.82 17.72 -20.59
CA ALA A 37 -19.22 18.01 -20.26
C ALA A 37 -19.46 18.59 -18.86
N PHE A 38 -18.50 19.34 -18.31
CA PHE A 38 -18.68 20.03 -17.02
C PHE A 38 -19.47 21.33 -17.19
N GLU A 39 -20.47 21.53 -16.33
CA GLU A 39 -20.98 22.88 -16.07
C GLU A 39 -19.93 23.64 -15.24
N VAL A 40 -19.33 24.68 -15.82
CA VAL A 40 -18.32 25.50 -15.11
C VAL A 40 -19.00 26.57 -14.26
N VAL A 41 -18.59 26.68 -13.00
CA VAL A 41 -18.98 27.72 -12.05
C VAL A 41 -17.74 28.50 -11.62
N ASP A 42 -17.82 29.82 -11.72
CA ASP A 42 -16.78 30.73 -11.22
C ASP A 42 -17.08 31.17 -9.78
N ILE A 43 -16.02 31.25 -8.98
CA ILE A 43 -16.01 31.82 -7.63
C ILE A 43 -15.56 33.28 -7.71
N ASP A 44 -16.13 34.18 -6.89
CA ASP A 44 -15.60 35.53 -6.70
C ASP A 44 -14.44 35.50 -5.68
N PRO A 45 -13.19 35.76 -6.08
CA PRO A 45 -12.02 35.68 -5.19
C PRO A 45 -11.92 36.85 -4.19
N LEU A 46 -12.92 37.76 -4.15
CA LEU A 46 -13.03 38.83 -3.16
C LEU A 46 -14.03 38.51 -2.03
N VAL A 47 -14.64 37.33 -2.07
CA VAL A 47 -15.57 36.81 -1.05
C VAL A 47 -14.99 35.51 -0.48
N ASP A 48 -15.30 35.19 0.76
CA ASP A 48 -14.89 33.94 1.43
C ASP A 48 -15.23 32.71 0.56
N LEU A 49 -14.25 31.84 0.35
CA LEU A 49 -14.38 30.68 -0.54
C LEU A 49 -15.31 29.61 0.06
N ALA A 50 -15.28 29.41 1.39
CA ALA A 50 -16.09 28.41 2.06
C ALA A 50 -17.57 28.84 2.11
N GLU A 51 -17.86 30.11 2.45
CA GLU A 51 -19.23 30.65 2.46
C GLU A 51 -19.87 30.61 1.05
N GLN A 52 -19.08 30.84 -0.01
CA GLN A 52 -19.55 30.70 -1.39
C GLN A 52 -19.85 29.26 -1.79
N LEU A 53 -18.99 28.31 -1.40
CA LEU A 53 -19.17 26.89 -1.71
C LEU A 53 -20.38 26.30 -0.97
N ASP A 54 -20.56 26.64 0.30
CA ASP A 54 -21.74 26.27 1.11
C ASP A 54 -23.02 26.78 0.42
N THR A 55 -23.08 28.10 0.14
CA THR A 55 -24.21 28.72 -0.58
C THR A 55 -24.48 28.06 -1.94
N LEU A 56 -23.44 27.69 -2.69
CA LEU A 56 -23.55 27.00 -3.97
C LEU A 56 -24.13 25.59 -3.81
N PHE A 57 -23.68 24.82 -2.82
CA PHE A 57 -24.14 23.46 -2.59
C PHE A 57 -25.51 23.40 -1.90
N GLU A 58 -25.86 24.33 -1.01
CA GLU A 58 -27.24 24.56 -0.54
C GLU A 58 -28.20 24.77 -1.71
N ALA A 59 -27.79 25.52 -2.74
CA ALA A 59 -28.62 25.81 -3.91
C ALA A 59 -28.67 24.66 -4.92
N ARG A 60 -27.56 23.93 -5.13
CA ARG A 60 -27.44 22.84 -6.14
C ARG A 60 -27.84 21.46 -5.63
N LYS A 61 -27.54 21.15 -4.36
CA LYS A 61 -27.78 19.88 -3.66
C LYS A 61 -27.29 18.65 -4.45
N PRO A 62 -25.96 18.53 -4.66
CA PRO A 62 -25.39 17.45 -5.46
C PRO A 62 -25.68 16.06 -4.86
N GLY A 63 -26.01 15.11 -5.73
CA GLY A 63 -26.26 13.72 -5.37
C GLY A 63 -25.02 12.81 -5.44
N PRO A 64 -25.17 11.51 -5.12
CA PRO A 64 -24.07 10.54 -5.19
C PRO A 64 -23.58 10.25 -6.62
N GLU A 65 -24.41 10.54 -7.63
CA GLU A 65 -24.10 10.42 -9.07
C GLU A 65 -23.60 11.77 -9.67
N ASP A 66 -23.22 12.73 -8.82
CA ASP A 66 -22.72 14.03 -9.24
C ASP A 66 -21.20 14.11 -9.00
N GLU A 67 -20.44 14.29 -10.10
CA GLU A 67 -18.99 14.42 -10.08
C GLU A 67 -18.61 15.91 -10.01
N ILE A 68 -17.80 16.28 -9.01
CA ILE A 68 -17.37 17.67 -8.81
C ILE A 68 -15.85 17.81 -8.91
N LEU A 69 -15.41 18.56 -9.91
CA LEU A 69 -14.04 19.01 -10.09
C LEU A 69 -13.87 20.38 -9.42
N PHE A 70 -12.97 20.50 -8.45
CA PHE A 70 -12.55 21.78 -7.90
C PHE A 70 -11.16 22.13 -8.42
N TYR A 71 -11.08 23.12 -9.30
CA TYR A 71 -9.81 23.63 -9.80
C TYR A 71 -9.44 24.92 -9.09
N VAL A 72 -8.22 24.99 -8.58
CA VAL A 72 -7.62 26.21 -8.05
C VAL A 72 -6.31 26.49 -8.75
N SER A 73 -6.08 27.76 -9.11
CA SER A 73 -4.73 28.25 -9.43
C SER A 73 -4.49 29.52 -8.63
N SER A 74 -3.66 29.44 -7.58
CA SER A 74 -3.54 30.51 -6.58
C SER A 74 -2.10 30.72 -6.09
N PRO A 75 -1.71 31.94 -5.70
CA PRO A 75 -0.72 32.15 -4.65
C PRO A 75 -1.14 31.41 -3.38
N VAL A 76 -0.20 30.83 -2.64
CA VAL A 76 -0.49 30.08 -1.41
C VAL A 76 0.44 30.44 -0.26
N ALA A 77 -0.11 30.40 0.95
CA ALA A 77 0.63 30.50 2.20
C ALA A 77 0.51 29.18 2.99
N VAL A 78 1.54 28.88 3.78
CA VAL A 78 1.54 27.80 4.76
C VAL A 78 1.98 28.42 6.09
N SER A 79 1.22 28.22 7.17
CA SER A 79 1.55 28.77 8.49
C SER A 79 2.76 28.05 9.12
N VAL A 80 3.25 28.58 10.24
CA VAL A 80 4.33 27.93 11.01
C VAL A 80 3.87 26.56 11.52
N ASP A 81 2.58 26.48 11.86
CA ASP A 81 1.86 25.33 12.40
C ASP A 81 1.37 24.35 11.31
N GLY A 82 1.59 24.68 10.02
CA GLY A 82 1.38 23.79 8.87
C GLY A 82 0.05 23.99 8.12
N GLU A 83 -0.83 24.87 8.59
CA GLU A 83 -2.11 25.16 7.94
C GLU A 83 -1.90 25.76 6.54
N PHE A 84 -2.73 25.36 5.58
CA PHE A 84 -2.60 25.70 4.17
C PHE A 84 -3.69 26.69 3.74
N PHE A 85 -3.30 27.82 3.13
CA PHE A 85 -4.21 28.91 2.75
C PHE A 85 -4.15 29.26 1.25
N LEU A 86 -5.32 29.42 0.65
CA LEU A 86 -5.52 29.81 -0.74
C LEU A 86 -5.63 31.35 -0.84
N CYS A 87 -4.53 32.02 -1.18
CA CYS A 87 -4.48 33.48 -1.26
C CYS A 87 -5.03 33.99 -2.60
N LEU A 88 -6.37 33.91 -2.75
CA LEU A 88 -7.09 34.26 -3.98
C LEU A 88 -7.24 35.77 -4.19
N ASP A 89 -7.33 36.56 -3.12
CA ASP A 89 -7.49 38.02 -3.20
C ASP A 89 -6.18 38.71 -3.67
N PRO A 90 -6.17 39.39 -4.84
CA PRO A 90 -5.01 40.13 -5.34
C PRO A 90 -4.73 41.44 -4.57
N GLU A 91 -5.71 42.00 -3.84
CA GLU A 91 -5.53 43.20 -3.01
C GLU A 91 -4.92 42.86 -1.64
N ASN A 92 -5.25 41.69 -1.09
CA ASN A 92 -4.69 41.19 0.18
C ASN A 92 -3.93 39.84 0.03
N PRO A 93 -2.83 39.77 -0.76
CA PRO A 93 -2.10 38.52 -1.08
C PRO A 93 -1.28 37.93 0.10
N GLN A 94 -1.60 38.29 1.33
CA GLN A 94 -1.11 37.69 2.59
C GLN A 94 -2.27 37.06 3.40
N THR A 95 -3.49 37.11 2.87
CA THR A 95 -4.72 36.56 3.41
C THR A 95 -5.26 35.57 2.38
N GLY A 96 -5.93 34.51 2.86
CA GLY A 96 -6.50 33.48 2.01
C GLY A 96 -7.32 32.49 2.82
N ASP A 97 -8.20 31.77 2.17
CA ASP A 97 -9.12 30.82 2.80
C ASP A 97 -8.37 29.54 3.20
N ALA A 98 -8.69 28.95 4.35
CA ALA A 98 -8.07 27.71 4.80
C ALA A 98 -8.57 26.53 3.97
N LEU A 99 -7.66 25.75 3.38
CA LEU A 99 -8.03 24.59 2.56
C LEU A 99 -8.76 23.50 3.36
N ALA A 100 -8.54 23.42 4.68
CA ALA A 100 -9.27 22.52 5.57
C ALA A 100 -10.76 22.89 5.70
N ASP A 101 -11.10 24.17 5.75
CA ASP A 101 -12.49 24.65 5.84
C ASP A 101 -13.22 24.42 4.51
N VAL A 102 -12.53 24.66 3.39
CA VAL A 102 -12.99 24.29 2.04
C VAL A 102 -13.28 22.80 1.94
N VAL A 103 -12.38 21.95 2.44
CA VAL A 103 -12.56 20.49 2.46
C VAL A 103 -13.77 20.08 3.30
N ALA A 104 -14.00 20.71 4.45
CA ALA A 104 -15.17 20.45 5.29
C ALA A 104 -16.48 20.73 4.53
N VAL A 105 -16.60 21.87 3.84
CA VAL A 105 -17.78 22.21 3.03
C VAL A 105 -18.03 21.20 1.91
N PHE A 106 -16.99 20.65 1.28
CA PHE A 106 -17.14 19.54 0.33
C PHE A 106 -17.62 18.25 1.01
N GLN A 107 -17.08 17.89 2.18
CA GLN A 107 -17.49 16.69 2.92
C GLN A 107 -18.94 16.73 3.43
N ASP A 108 -19.39 17.89 3.91
CA ASP A 108 -20.74 18.04 4.49
C ASP A 108 -21.86 18.08 3.42
N HIS A 109 -21.53 18.42 2.16
CA HIS A 109 -22.52 18.65 1.10
C HIS A 109 -22.42 17.71 -0.11
N VAL A 110 -21.29 17.03 -0.36
CA VAL A 110 -21.05 16.27 -1.60
C VAL A 110 -20.84 14.78 -1.30
N SER A 111 -21.76 13.93 -1.77
CA SER A 111 -21.70 12.47 -1.60
C SER A 111 -21.22 11.70 -2.84
N GLY A 112 -21.02 12.39 -3.97
CA GLY A 112 -20.45 11.83 -5.20
C GLY A 112 -18.94 12.03 -5.34
N PRO A 113 -18.32 11.61 -6.46
CA PRO A 113 -16.87 11.72 -6.66
C PRO A 113 -16.38 13.17 -6.68
N VAL A 114 -15.31 13.47 -5.93
CA VAL A 114 -14.69 14.80 -5.87
C VAL A 114 -13.21 14.72 -6.24
N LEU A 115 -12.76 15.63 -7.11
CA LEU A 115 -11.35 15.81 -7.47
C LEU A 115 -10.92 17.25 -7.26
N PHE A 116 -9.92 17.46 -6.41
CA PHE A 116 -9.21 18.73 -6.25
C PHE A 116 -8.01 18.77 -7.20
N VAL A 117 -7.88 19.87 -7.95
CA VAL A 117 -6.77 20.14 -8.88
C VAL A 117 -6.16 21.48 -8.52
N LEU A 118 -5.01 21.47 -7.84
CA LEU A 118 -4.40 22.66 -7.25
C LEU A 118 -3.09 23.05 -7.96
N GLU A 119 -3.05 24.25 -8.54
CA GLU A 119 -1.83 24.95 -8.93
C GLU A 119 -1.46 25.97 -7.85
N CYS A 120 -0.27 25.79 -7.28
CA CYS A 120 0.16 26.43 -6.06
C CYS A 120 1.45 27.24 -6.27
N ARG A 121 1.34 28.56 -6.31
CA ARG A 121 2.46 29.50 -6.39
C ARG A 121 2.88 29.96 -4.99
N HIS A 122 4.06 29.55 -4.52
CA HIS A 122 4.58 30.00 -3.22
C HIS A 122 5.65 31.10 -3.37
N ALA A 123 5.88 31.88 -2.31
CA ALA A 123 6.98 32.84 -2.28
C ALA A 123 8.35 32.14 -2.48
N PRO A 124 9.29 32.70 -3.26
CA PRO A 124 10.62 32.12 -3.44
C PRO A 124 11.36 31.97 -2.10
N ALA A 125 12.08 30.86 -1.93
CA ALA A 125 12.95 30.63 -0.78
C ALA A 125 14.30 30.07 -1.24
N PRO A 126 15.29 30.93 -1.58
CA PRO A 126 16.60 30.46 -2.04
C PRO A 126 17.38 29.62 -1.02
N ALA A 127 16.97 29.63 0.25
CA ALA A 127 17.53 28.81 1.33
C ALA A 127 16.74 27.51 1.62
N ASP A 128 15.62 27.29 0.92
CA ASP A 128 14.79 26.09 1.04
C ASP A 128 14.44 25.55 -0.37
N PRO A 129 15.25 24.65 -0.94
CA PRO A 129 14.98 24.06 -2.25
C PRO A 129 13.79 23.08 -2.24
N PHE A 130 13.30 22.70 -1.06
CA PHE A 130 12.18 21.75 -0.90
C PHE A 130 10.84 22.45 -0.62
N ARG A 131 10.78 23.79 -0.61
CA ARG A 131 9.55 24.55 -0.30
C ARG A 131 8.35 24.13 -1.15
N SER A 132 8.54 23.77 -2.42
CA SER A 132 7.46 23.26 -3.27
C SER A 132 6.92 21.92 -2.79
N ALA A 133 7.77 21.03 -2.27
CA ALA A 133 7.36 19.78 -1.65
C ALA A 133 6.69 19.99 -0.28
N THR A 134 7.14 20.98 0.52
CA THR A 134 6.45 21.37 1.77
C THR A 134 5.04 21.90 1.51
N VAL A 135 4.86 22.66 0.43
CA VAL A 135 3.54 23.13 -0.03
C VAL A 135 2.66 21.96 -0.47
N VAL A 136 3.22 20.96 -1.17
CA VAL A 136 2.50 19.73 -1.54
C VAL A 136 2.14 18.89 -0.30
N ALA A 137 3.01 18.81 0.71
CA ALA A 137 2.73 18.12 1.97
C ALA A 137 1.54 18.76 2.70
N ALA A 138 1.63 20.06 3.03
CA ALA A 138 0.59 20.77 3.76
C ALA A 138 -0.79 20.73 3.06
N ALA A 139 -0.83 20.71 1.72
CA ALA A 139 -2.07 20.50 0.98
C ALA A 139 -2.61 19.06 1.08
N LYS A 140 -1.74 18.04 1.01
CA LYS A 140 -2.14 16.64 1.24
C LYS A 140 -2.66 16.44 2.67
N ASP A 141 -2.05 17.09 3.65
CA ASP A 141 -2.44 17.02 5.06
C ASP A 141 -3.79 17.72 5.31
N ALA A 142 -4.00 18.89 4.68
CA ALA A 142 -5.26 19.64 4.76
C ALA A 142 -6.44 18.97 4.03
N VAL A 143 -6.19 18.36 2.86
CA VAL A 143 -7.23 17.60 2.12
C VAL A 143 -7.47 16.22 2.74
N ASN A 144 -6.43 15.60 3.32
CA ASN A 144 -6.43 14.25 3.89
C ASN A 144 -7.26 13.23 3.05
N PRO A 145 -6.84 12.90 1.80
CA PRO A 145 -7.65 12.13 0.84
C PRO A 145 -8.23 10.81 1.33
N SER A 146 -7.56 10.12 2.27
CA SER A 146 -8.05 8.88 2.88
C SER A 146 -9.16 9.10 3.91
N ARG A 147 -9.21 10.28 4.57
CA ARG A 147 -10.26 10.67 5.52
C ARG A 147 -11.41 11.46 4.87
N SER A 148 -11.12 12.29 3.86
CA SER A 148 -12.14 13.10 3.18
C SER A 148 -12.78 12.41 1.98
N GLY A 149 -12.12 11.39 1.42
CA GLY A 149 -12.54 10.73 0.19
C GLY A 149 -12.24 11.51 -1.09
N ILE A 150 -11.70 12.74 -0.99
CA ILE A 150 -11.41 13.64 -2.11
C ILE A 150 -10.12 13.22 -2.81
N GLU A 151 -10.16 12.98 -4.13
CA GLU A 151 -8.95 12.74 -4.93
C GLU A 151 -8.19 14.05 -5.16
N LEU A 152 -6.86 14.03 -5.17
CA LEU A 152 -6.03 15.25 -5.24
C LEU A 152 -4.94 15.13 -6.31
N LEU A 153 -4.90 16.13 -7.21
CA LEU A 153 -3.77 16.46 -8.07
C LEU A 153 -3.23 17.82 -7.65
N ILE A 154 -1.93 17.93 -7.34
CA ILE A 154 -1.32 19.20 -6.92
C ILE A 154 0.04 19.43 -7.56
N ALA A 155 0.23 20.64 -8.10
CA ALA A 155 1.49 21.15 -8.63
C ALA A 155 1.92 22.40 -7.85
N ALA A 156 3.14 22.41 -7.32
CA ALA A 156 3.70 23.55 -6.58
C ALA A 156 4.97 24.09 -7.24
N ARG A 157 5.08 25.42 -7.29
CA ARG A 157 6.25 26.15 -7.83
C ARG A 157 6.46 27.50 -7.15
N PRO A 158 7.69 28.06 -7.19
CA PRO A 158 7.92 29.44 -6.76
C PRO A 158 7.25 30.45 -7.72
N LEU A 159 6.79 31.57 -7.16
CA LEU A 159 6.37 32.76 -7.91
C LEU A 159 7.51 33.25 -8.82
N SER A 160 7.18 33.54 -10.08
CA SER A 160 8.13 34.03 -11.08
C SER A 160 8.23 35.56 -11.06
N HIS A 161 9.40 36.12 -11.38
CA HIS A 161 9.61 37.57 -11.44
C HIS A 161 9.00 38.18 -12.73
N GLY A 162 7.71 38.50 -12.70
CA GLY A 162 6.99 39.19 -13.78
C GLY A 162 5.48 39.17 -13.58
N VAL A 163 4.74 39.72 -14.54
CA VAL A 163 3.30 39.46 -14.68
C VAL A 163 3.13 38.15 -15.44
N GLU A 164 2.26 37.26 -14.98
CA GLU A 164 1.99 35.99 -15.69
C GLU A 164 1.09 36.26 -16.90
N GLU A 165 1.69 36.46 -18.09
CA GLU A 165 0.97 36.64 -19.36
C GLU A 165 0.61 35.32 -20.06
N ARG A 166 0.84 34.16 -19.41
CA ARG A 166 0.64 32.82 -19.97
C ARG A 166 0.19 31.83 -18.89
N PRO A 167 -0.59 30.78 -19.24
CA PRO A 167 -0.96 29.74 -18.28
C PRO A 167 0.25 28.92 -17.83
N SER A 168 0.13 28.36 -16.62
CA SER A 168 1.20 27.64 -15.94
C SER A 168 1.70 26.42 -16.73
N PRO A 169 2.92 25.91 -16.44
CA PRO A 169 3.39 24.66 -17.04
C PRO A 169 2.47 23.47 -16.72
N PHE A 170 1.89 23.43 -15.52
CA PHE A 170 0.95 22.39 -15.10
C PHE A 170 -0.37 22.47 -15.88
N THR A 171 -1.01 23.64 -15.94
CA THR A 171 -2.28 23.83 -16.65
C THR A 171 -2.14 23.54 -18.14
N ARG A 172 -1.03 23.94 -18.76
CA ARG A 172 -0.77 23.60 -20.18
C ARG A 172 -0.57 22.11 -20.40
N ALA A 173 0.02 21.38 -19.46
CA ALA A 173 0.14 19.93 -19.52
C ALA A 173 -1.21 19.21 -19.27
N LEU A 174 -2.01 19.69 -18.30
CA LEU A 174 -3.38 19.23 -18.05
C LEU A 174 -4.25 19.36 -19.31
N ILE A 175 -4.27 20.54 -19.93
CA ILE A 175 -5.07 20.79 -21.14
C ILE A 175 -4.56 19.95 -22.32
N GLY A 176 -3.25 19.92 -22.57
CA GLY A 176 -2.69 19.06 -23.63
C GLY A 176 -3.00 17.58 -23.42
N ALA A 177 -2.97 17.10 -22.17
CA ALA A 177 -3.31 15.72 -21.85
C ALA A 177 -4.80 15.39 -21.96
N LEU A 178 -5.71 16.38 -21.87
CA LEU A 178 -7.12 16.26 -22.22
C LEU A 178 -7.34 16.26 -23.74
N ASP A 179 -6.60 17.10 -24.48
CA ASP A 179 -6.68 17.15 -25.95
C ASP A 179 -6.08 15.90 -26.63
N ASP A 180 -5.04 15.31 -26.04
CA ASP A 180 -4.43 14.03 -26.46
C ASP A 180 -5.18 12.80 -25.89
N ALA A 181 -6.40 12.94 -25.36
CA ALA A 181 -7.15 11.83 -24.76
C ALA A 181 -8.03 11.07 -25.77
N ASP A 182 -8.12 9.76 -25.60
CA ASP A 182 -9.02 8.91 -26.39
C ASP A 182 -10.41 8.91 -25.72
N ILE A 183 -11.35 9.64 -26.32
CA ILE A 183 -12.72 9.82 -25.80
C ILE A 183 -13.45 8.47 -25.69
N GLU A 184 -13.13 7.47 -26.53
CA GLU A 184 -13.74 6.13 -26.43
C GLU A 184 -13.20 5.31 -25.24
N ARG A 185 -12.13 5.77 -24.57
CA ARG A 185 -11.55 5.13 -23.38
C ARG A 185 -11.80 5.90 -22.09
N GLY A 186 -11.98 7.21 -22.18
CA GLY A 186 -11.99 8.12 -21.04
C GLY A 186 -10.59 8.34 -20.43
N LEU A 187 -10.53 9.15 -19.38
CA LEU A 187 -9.28 9.55 -18.73
C LEU A 187 -9.49 9.73 -17.23
N LEU A 188 -8.87 8.86 -16.40
CA LEU A 188 -8.87 9.02 -14.95
C LEU A 188 -7.82 10.04 -14.49
N ALA A 189 -8.04 10.69 -13.34
CA ALA A 189 -7.09 11.64 -12.73
C ALA A 189 -5.69 11.03 -12.53
N ARG A 190 -5.62 9.77 -12.07
CA ARG A 190 -4.36 9.00 -11.96
C ARG A 190 -3.67 8.77 -13.32
N MET A 191 -4.42 8.59 -14.41
CA MET A 191 -3.85 8.43 -15.75
C MET A 191 -3.30 9.75 -16.30
N LEU A 192 -3.95 10.88 -15.97
CA LEU A 192 -3.43 12.21 -16.27
C LEU A 192 -2.09 12.43 -15.53
N TYR A 193 -2.02 12.15 -14.23
CA TYR A 193 -0.78 12.23 -13.44
C TYR A 193 0.37 11.44 -14.09
N GLU A 194 0.16 10.16 -14.36
CA GLU A 194 1.17 9.29 -14.99
C GLU A 194 1.61 9.80 -16.38
N ARG A 195 0.69 10.38 -17.16
CA ARG A 195 0.98 10.95 -18.49
C ARG A 195 1.84 12.22 -18.44
N ILE A 196 1.61 13.11 -17.46
CA ILE A 196 2.24 14.44 -17.44
C ILE A 196 3.42 14.59 -16.49
N LYS A 197 3.57 13.71 -15.48
CA LYS A 197 4.57 13.87 -14.42
C LYS A 197 6.01 14.01 -14.93
N GLU A 198 6.38 13.26 -15.96
CA GLU A 198 7.72 13.34 -16.57
C GLU A 198 7.89 14.59 -17.45
N GLY A 199 6.83 15.03 -18.12
CA GLY A 199 6.86 16.14 -19.08
C GLY A 199 6.95 17.54 -18.46
N ILE A 200 6.64 17.68 -17.17
CA ILE A 200 6.69 18.96 -16.44
C ILE A 200 7.88 19.11 -15.48
N VAL A 201 8.74 18.08 -15.38
CA VAL A 201 9.93 18.09 -14.52
C VAL A 201 10.81 19.32 -14.83
N GLY A 202 11.23 20.02 -13.78
CA GLY A 202 12.06 21.22 -13.88
C GLY A 202 11.31 22.52 -14.24
N ALA A 203 10.12 22.43 -14.83
CA ALA A 203 9.18 23.55 -14.96
C ALA A 203 8.22 23.65 -13.76
N VAL A 204 7.91 22.51 -13.13
CA VAL A 204 7.22 22.38 -11.86
C VAL A 204 8.14 21.62 -10.90
N PRO A 205 8.66 22.25 -9.83
CA PRO A 205 9.59 21.60 -8.90
C PRO A 205 8.99 20.47 -8.05
N CYS A 206 7.68 20.51 -7.76
CA CYS A 206 6.99 19.38 -7.13
C CYS A 206 5.58 19.21 -7.70
N PHE A 207 5.25 17.99 -8.12
CA PHE A 207 3.93 17.59 -8.62
C PHE A 207 3.58 16.23 -8.00
N ALA A 208 2.35 16.07 -7.53
CA ALA A 208 1.92 14.86 -6.85
C ALA A 208 0.44 14.52 -7.11
N HIS A 209 0.15 13.24 -6.97
CA HIS A 209 -1.19 12.67 -6.88
C HIS A 209 -1.40 12.08 -5.48
N ALA A 210 -2.65 12.03 -5.04
CA ALA A 210 -3.13 11.23 -3.91
C ALA A 210 -4.58 10.81 -4.19
N ARG A 211 -4.94 9.58 -3.78
CA ARG A 211 -6.23 8.95 -4.13
C ARG A 211 -7.31 9.28 -3.11
N GLY A 212 -8.49 9.62 -3.61
CA GLY A 212 -9.73 9.60 -2.83
C GLY A 212 -10.33 8.20 -2.73
N TRP A 213 -11.55 8.08 -2.20
CA TRP A 213 -12.25 6.80 -2.09
C TRP A 213 -12.74 6.28 -3.45
N THR A 214 -13.14 7.18 -4.35
CA THR A 214 -13.53 6.86 -5.73
C THR A 214 -12.54 7.52 -6.71
N PRO A 215 -12.01 6.79 -7.71
CA PRO A 215 -11.12 7.39 -8.71
C PRO A 215 -11.93 8.19 -9.73
N PHE A 216 -11.60 9.46 -9.87
CA PHE A 216 -12.34 10.45 -10.65
C PHE A 216 -11.99 10.38 -12.14
N ALA A 217 -13.01 10.41 -12.99
CA ALA A 217 -12.86 10.53 -14.43
C ALA A 217 -12.83 12.02 -14.83
N LEU A 218 -11.77 12.47 -15.49
CA LEU A 218 -11.77 13.80 -16.14
C LEU A 218 -12.60 13.74 -17.44
N ILE A 219 -12.39 12.70 -18.26
CA ILE A 219 -13.23 12.34 -19.40
C ILE A 219 -13.94 11.03 -19.05
N PRO A 220 -15.28 10.91 -19.17
CA PRO A 220 -16.04 9.75 -18.70
C PRO A 220 -15.52 8.42 -19.26
N VAL A 221 -15.29 7.45 -18.38
CA VAL A 221 -14.82 6.10 -18.76
C VAL A 221 -16.02 5.18 -18.99
N PRO A 222 -16.15 4.51 -20.16
CA PRO A 222 -17.29 3.64 -20.44
C PRO A 222 -17.50 2.52 -19.41
N VAL A 223 -18.77 2.18 -19.17
CA VAL A 223 -19.18 1.07 -18.30
C VAL A 223 -18.58 -0.25 -18.82
N GLY A 224 -17.87 -0.97 -17.94
CA GLY A 224 -17.16 -2.20 -18.29
C GLY A 224 -15.79 -2.03 -18.94
N SER A 225 -15.27 -0.79 -19.08
CA SER A 225 -13.90 -0.54 -19.54
C SER A 225 -12.86 -1.25 -18.66
N PRO A 226 -11.81 -1.87 -19.23
CA PRO A 226 -10.75 -2.52 -18.45
C PRO A 226 -9.97 -1.53 -17.57
N ILE A 227 -10.00 -0.24 -17.87
CA ILE A 227 -9.31 0.83 -17.13
C ILE A 227 -9.70 0.85 -15.64
N TRP A 228 -10.94 0.49 -15.30
CA TRP A 228 -11.38 0.37 -13.89
C TRP A 228 -10.59 -0.71 -13.13
N LYS A 229 -10.19 -1.80 -13.80
CA LYS A 229 -9.38 -2.86 -13.18
C LYS A 229 -7.94 -2.39 -12.93
N ASP A 230 -7.34 -1.70 -13.90
CA ASP A 230 -5.98 -1.16 -13.78
C ASP A 230 -5.90 0.01 -12.77
N ALA A 231 -7.01 0.71 -12.53
CA ALA A 231 -7.16 1.67 -11.44
C ALA A 231 -7.07 1.02 -10.05
N GLY A 232 -7.38 -0.28 -9.94
CA GLY A 232 -7.45 -1.05 -8.69
C GLY A 232 -8.87 -1.27 -8.15
N VAL A 233 -9.91 -1.04 -8.97
CA VAL A 233 -11.32 -1.11 -8.55
C VAL A 233 -11.92 -2.46 -8.92
N LEU A 234 -12.41 -3.20 -7.90
CA LEU A 234 -13.36 -4.29 -8.11
C LEU A 234 -14.69 -3.69 -8.58
N ALA A 235 -15.35 -4.33 -9.56
CA ALA A 235 -16.36 -3.67 -10.39
C ALA A 235 -17.52 -3.03 -9.58
N LEU A 236 -17.78 -1.76 -9.86
CA LEU A 236 -18.91 -0.95 -9.35
C LEU A 236 -20.26 -1.40 -9.94
N ALA A 237 -20.63 -2.66 -9.70
CA ALA A 237 -21.90 -3.24 -10.14
C ALA A 237 -22.92 -3.36 -8.99
N ASP A 238 -22.45 -3.68 -7.77
CA ASP A 238 -23.29 -4.13 -6.65
C ASP A 238 -23.01 -3.35 -5.35
N ALA A 239 -22.91 -2.02 -5.44
CA ALA A 239 -22.90 -1.15 -4.27
C ALA A 239 -24.36 -0.83 -3.86
N PRO A 240 -24.85 -1.25 -2.67
CA PRO A 240 -26.20 -0.92 -2.23
C PRO A 240 -26.29 0.58 -1.90
N SER A 241 -27.37 1.22 -2.34
CA SER A 241 -27.68 2.60 -1.97
C SER A 241 -27.89 2.72 -0.46
N THR A 242 -27.28 3.75 0.15
CA THR A 242 -27.28 4.09 1.59
C THR A 242 -26.72 3.00 2.51
N LEU A 243 -25.49 3.21 3.00
CA LEU A 243 -24.91 2.48 4.13
C LEU A 243 -24.42 3.45 5.22
N ASP A 244 -24.71 3.07 6.45
CA ASP A 244 -24.72 3.87 7.68
C ASP A 244 -23.46 4.70 8.00
N ALA A 245 -23.68 5.96 8.40
CA ALA A 245 -22.64 6.88 8.88
C ALA A 245 -21.95 6.43 10.19
N GLU A 246 -22.43 5.39 10.85
CA GLU A 246 -21.78 4.79 12.04
C GLU A 246 -20.71 3.75 11.68
N ALA A 247 -20.66 3.25 10.43
CA ALA A 247 -19.72 2.20 10.02
C ALA A 247 -18.28 2.69 9.79
N LEU A 248 -18.09 3.98 9.46
CA LEU A 248 -16.78 4.57 9.10
C LEU A 248 -15.86 4.88 10.30
N GLY A 249 -16.27 4.53 11.53
CA GLY A 249 -15.44 4.67 12.74
C GLY A 249 -14.33 3.62 12.91
N LEU A 250 -14.29 2.58 12.05
CA LEU A 250 -13.35 1.46 12.14
C LEU A 250 -12.21 1.61 11.12
N GLY A 251 -11.10 2.21 11.55
CA GLY A 251 -10.00 2.59 10.66
C GLY A 251 -9.17 1.41 10.15
N GLU A 252 -9.31 1.05 8.88
CA GLU A 252 -8.23 0.42 8.12
C GLU A 252 -7.25 1.50 7.64
N ARG A 253 -6.05 1.56 8.24
CA ARG A 253 -4.94 2.39 7.72
C ARG A 253 -4.46 1.81 6.39
N LEU A 254 -4.97 2.34 5.28
CA LEU A 254 -4.29 2.21 3.99
C LEU A 254 -3.01 3.05 4.01
N GLU A 255 -1.92 2.41 3.61
CA GLU A 255 -0.51 2.79 3.80
C GLU A 255 -0.19 4.29 3.71
N GLU A 256 0.49 4.81 4.75
CA GLU A 256 1.06 6.16 4.76
C GLU A 256 2.15 6.27 3.69
N VAL A 257 1.84 6.91 2.56
CA VAL A 257 2.87 7.34 1.60
C VAL A 257 3.57 8.58 2.18
N THR A 258 4.58 8.34 3.02
CA THR A 258 5.45 9.38 3.55
C THR A 258 6.15 10.13 2.40
N LEU A 259 6.32 11.45 2.55
CA LEU A 259 7.02 12.28 1.56
C LEU A 259 8.55 12.18 1.71
N GLU A 260 9.07 10.95 1.82
CA GLU A 260 10.50 10.65 1.93
C GLU A 260 11.09 10.17 0.59
N SER A 261 11.23 11.11 -0.35
CA SER A 261 12.11 10.98 -1.52
C SER A 261 11.93 9.71 -2.38
N GLU A 262 10.95 9.73 -3.31
CA GLU A 262 10.92 8.78 -4.45
C GLU A 262 12.26 8.74 -5.22
N ALA A 263 13.06 9.81 -5.14
CA ALA A 263 14.40 9.86 -5.72
C ALA A 263 15.39 8.88 -5.06
N ALA A 264 15.21 8.55 -3.77
CA ALA A 264 15.97 7.56 -3.01
C ALA A 264 15.40 6.14 -3.17
N GLU A 265 14.07 5.96 -3.19
CA GLU A 265 13.46 4.65 -3.46
C GLU A 265 13.78 4.14 -4.88
N ALA A 266 13.63 5.00 -5.90
CA ALA A 266 13.98 4.69 -7.28
C ALA A 266 15.51 4.52 -7.48
N LEU A 267 16.32 4.90 -6.51
CA LEU A 267 17.76 4.65 -6.48
C LEU A 267 18.08 3.20 -6.07
N LEU A 268 17.26 2.57 -5.23
CA LEU A 268 17.60 1.31 -4.55
C LEU A 268 16.78 0.11 -5.05
N GLY A 269 15.59 0.33 -5.63
CA GLY A 269 14.64 -0.72 -6.04
C GLY A 269 15.06 -1.71 -7.14
N GLY A 270 16.33 -1.70 -7.57
CA GLY A 270 16.91 -2.66 -8.51
C GLY A 270 17.65 -3.85 -7.86
N LEU A 271 18.16 -3.66 -6.63
CA LEU A 271 18.93 -4.68 -5.91
C LEU A 271 17.97 -5.75 -5.35
N GLY A 272 18.31 -7.04 -5.53
CA GLY A 272 17.55 -8.19 -5.02
C GLY A 272 16.74 -9.01 -6.06
N LYS A 273 16.60 -8.53 -7.31
CA LYS A 273 15.92 -9.32 -8.37
C LYS A 273 16.88 -10.28 -9.09
N PRO A 274 16.65 -11.60 -9.11
CA PRO A 274 17.44 -12.52 -9.91
C PRO A 274 17.19 -12.28 -11.41
N LEU A 275 18.18 -11.72 -12.11
CA LEU A 275 18.06 -11.39 -13.53
C LEU A 275 18.15 -12.64 -14.42
N THR A 276 17.03 -12.99 -15.06
CA THR A 276 17.02 -13.93 -16.18
C THR A 276 17.79 -13.35 -17.37
N ARG A 277 18.79 -14.09 -17.85
CA ARG A 277 19.68 -13.71 -18.95
C ARG A 277 18.93 -13.58 -20.27
N VAL A 278 18.79 -12.36 -20.78
CA VAL A 278 18.29 -12.06 -22.13
C VAL A 278 19.50 -11.87 -23.07
N GLU A 279 19.38 -12.36 -24.31
CA GLU A 279 20.47 -12.35 -25.28
C GLU A 279 20.63 -11.00 -25.99
N ALA A 280 21.86 -10.70 -26.44
CA ALA A 280 22.18 -9.45 -27.12
C ALA A 280 21.80 -9.48 -28.61
N VAL A 281 21.41 -8.33 -29.16
CA VAL A 281 21.19 -8.11 -30.60
C VAL A 281 21.95 -6.86 -31.03
N ASP A 282 22.68 -6.97 -32.15
CA ASP A 282 23.64 -5.96 -32.60
C ASP A 282 23.02 -4.64 -33.11
N ALA A 283 23.76 -3.55 -32.96
CA ALA A 283 23.44 -2.25 -33.53
C ALA A 283 24.16 -2.01 -34.88
N PRO A 284 23.50 -1.44 -35.91
CA PRO A 284 24.14 -1.03 -37.16
C PRO A 284 24.90 0.31 -37.04
N PRO A 285 25.86 0.60 -37.95
CA PRO A 285 26.97 1.52 -37.64
C PRO A 285 26.80 3.00 -38.07
N LEU A 286 27.70 3.84 -37.53
CA LEU A 286 27.86 5.28 -37.76
C LEU A 286 28.25 5.67 -39.20
N GLY A 287 27.81 6.86 -39.63
CA GLY A 287 28.19 7.49 -40.90
C GLY A 287 28.40 9.02 -40.77
N ALA A 288 29.64 9.46 -40.93
CA ALA A 288 30.17 10.81 -40.69
C ALA A 288 29.38 12.00 -41.29
N HIS A 289 29.47 13.17 -40.65
CA HIS A 289 30.40 14.25 -41.07
C HIS A 289 30.47 15.37 -40.01
N ALA A 290 31.51 16.20 -40.06
CA ALA A 290 31.77 17.28 -39.09
C ALA A 290 32.09 18.62 -39.79
N SER A 291 31.75 19.74 -39.14
CA SER A 291 32.60 20.96 -39.05
C SER A 291 32.02 22.00 -38.08
N GLU A 292 32.94 22.66 -37.35
CA GLU A 292 33.05 24.13 -37.12
C GLU A 292 31.76 24.95 -36.85
N MET A 293 31.67 25.81 -35.81
CA MET A 293 32.69 26.77 -35.33
C MET A 293 32.62 27.06 -33.81
N SER A 294 33.68 27.68 -33.29
CA SER A 294 33.81 28.22 -31.92
C SER A 294 33.23 29.64 -31.77
N PRO A 295 32.96 30.13 -30.54
CA PRO A 295 32.18 31.36 -30.29
C PRO A 295 33.00 32.66 -30.30
N PRO A 296 32.34 33.84 -30.40
CA PRO A 296 32.95 35.12 -30.11
C PRO A 296 33.01 35.41 -28.60
N SER A 297 34.19 35.84 -28.15
CA SER A 297 34.36 36.77 -27.03
C SER A 297 34.33 38.22 -27.60
N VAL A 298 34.38 39.33 -26.87
CA VAL A 298 34.64 39.63 -25.44
C VAL A 298 33.75 40.83 -25.06
N ASP A 299 33.53 41.12 -23.78
CA ASP A 299 34.16 42.30 -23.14
C ASP A 299 33.74 42.47 -21.67
N VAL A 300 34.63 43.08 -20.89
CA VAL A 300 34.44 43.39 -19.46
C VAL A 300 34.30 44.89 -19.29
N VAL A 301 33.26 45.33 -18.58
CA VAL A 301 33.22 46.65 -17.95
C VAL A 301 33.02 46.44 -16.45
N LEU A 302 34.09 46.69 -15.69
CA LEU A 302 34.01 46.99 -14.27
C LEU A 302 33.69 48.47 -14.13
N ASP A 303 32.79 48.81 -13.22
CA ASP A 303 32.70 50.15 -12.65
C ASP A 303 32.43 50.01 -11.14
N ASP A 304 33.02 50.88 -10.33
CA ASP A 304 33.31 50.60 -8.92
C ASP A 304 32.93 51.77 -8.00
N ALA A 305 32.74 51.47 -6.72
CA ALA A 305 32.54 52.38 -5.58
C ALA A 305 31.27 53.28 -5.53
N ALA A 306 30.44 53.02 -4.51
CA ALA A 306 30.13 54.03 -3.49
C ALA A 306 29.76 53.37 -2.15
N PHE A 307 30.34 53.86 -1.04
CA PHE A 307 30.01 53.41 0.33
C PHE A 307 28.85 54.22 0.93
N GLY A 308 28.07 53.59 1.83
CA GLY A 308 27.10 54.27 2.70
C GLY A 308 26.68 53.38 3.87
N GLU A 309 26.99 53.79 5.10
CA GLU A 309 26.69 53.03 6.34
C GLU A 309 25.35 53.43 6.96
N GLY A 310 24.67 52.51 7.65
CA GLY A 310 23.56 52.83 8.56
C GLY A 310 22.49 51.74 8.71
N GLY A 311 22.52 51.00 9.83
CA GLY A 311 21.40 50.16 10.29
C GLY A 311 20.53 50.87 11.36
N PRO A 312 19.67 50.15 12.11
CA PRO A 312 19.39 48.72 12.08
C PRO A 312 17.91 48.37 11.82
N ALA A 313 17.63 47.11 11.41
CA ALA A 313 16.28 46.57 11.43
C ALA A 313 15.78 46.37 12.87
N THR A 314 14.53 46.75 13.15
CA THR A 314 13.92 46.67 14.50
C THR A 314 12.73 45.71 14.49
N THR A 315 12.51 45.01 15.60
CA THR A 315 11.48 43.97 15.75
C THR A 315 10.06 44.50 15.72
N LEU A 316 9.14 43.71 15.16
CA LEU A 316 7.70 43.84 15.40
C LEU A 316 7.18 42.59 16.11
N ARG A 317 6.59 42.81 17.30
CA ARG A 317 5.71 41.86 17.98
C ARG A 317 4.28 42.38 17.85
N SER A 318 3.36 41.60 17.31
CA SER A 318 1.94 41.86 17.47
C SER A 318 1.52 41.56 18.92
N ARG A 319 0.77 42.49 19.52
CA ARG A 319 -0.03 42.28 20.73
C ARG A 319 -1.45 42.68 20.38
N ILE A 320 -2.40 41.77 20.58
CA ILE A 320 -3.83 42.09 20.47
C ILE A 320 -4.34 42.46 21.86
N MET A 321 -4.99 43.63 21.96
CA MET A 321 -5.92 44.02 23.03
C MET A 321 -7.02 44.89 22.42
N PRO A 322 -8.25 44.88 22.96
CA PRO A 322 -9.45 45.26 22.21
C PRO A 322 -9.73 46.76 22.15
N SER A 323 -10.55 47.15 21.17
CA SER A 323 -11.19 48.46 21.11
C SER A 323 -12.57 48.42 21.76
N SER A 324 -12.95 49.50 22.44
CA SER A 324 -14.33 49.74 22.89
C SER A 324 -14.65 51.24 22.81
N ALA A 325 -15.90 51.58 22.56
CA ALA A 325 -16.38 52.95 22.48
C ALA A 325 -17.72 53.09 23.21
N SER A 326 -17.86 54.15 24.00
CA SER A 326 -19.10 54.52 24.69
C SER A 326 -19.58 55.90 24.21
N PRO A 327 -20.81 56.31 24.59
CA PRO A 327 -20.87 57.33 25.63
C PRO A 327 -21.91 57.09 26.76
N GLU A 328 -21.66 57.85 27.84
CA GLU A 328 -22.35 58.00 29.13
C GLU A 328 -23.65 58.86 29.11
N PRO A 329 -24.33 59.18 30.24
CA PRO A 329 -24.55 58.42 31.51
C PRO A 329 -25.99 58.56 32.10
N THR A 330 -26.30 57.85 33.20
CA THR A 330 -27.01 58.43 34.38
C THR A 330 -26.90 57.56 35.65
N THR A 331 -26.75 58.20 36.82
CA THR A 331 -26.76 57.68 38.21
C THR A 331 -28.14 57.94 38.88
N PRO A 332 -28.53 57.46 40.12
CA PRO A 332 -27.68 57.22 41.31
C PRO A 332 -28.05 56.12 42.40
N GLU A 333 -27.01 55.49 42.96
CA GLU A 333 -26.73 55.31 44.42
C GLU A 333 -27.68 54.48 45.36
N PRO A 334 -27.44 54.26 46.71
CA PRO A 334 -27.20 52.89 47.23
C PRO A 334 -27.89 52.44 48.55
N THR A 335 -27.81 51.13 48.91
CA THR A 335 -28.08 50.60 50.28
C THR A 335 -27.35 49.28 50.65
N ARG A 336 -27.22 48.99 51.96
CA ARG A 336 -26.71 47.80 52.69
C ARG A 336 -27.59 47.61 53.97
N PRO A 337 -27.47 46.55 54.82
CA PRO A 337 -27.25 45.09 54.60
C PRO A 337 -28.18 44.16 55.48
N GLU A 338 -28.01 42.82 55.41
CA GLU A 338 -28.35 41.79 56.47
C GLU A 338 -29.83 41.56 56.91
N PRO A 339 -30.21 40.50 57.71
CA PRO A 339 -29.51 39.27 58.18
C PRO A 339 -30.32 37.93 57.99
N LEU A 340 -29.94 36.86 58.74
CA LEU A 340 -30.49 35.48 58.81
C LEU A 340 -31.87 35.34 59.53
N PRO A 341 -32.48 34.13 59.53
CA PRO A 341 -32.45 33.30 60.76
C PRO A 341 -32.32 31.76 60.58
N GLU A 342 -32.10 31.04 61.69
CA GLU A 342 -31.88 29.58 61.84
C GLU A 342 -33.13 28.81 62.30
N VAL A 343 -33.19 27.47 62.13
CA VAL A 343 -33.83 26.51 63.08
C VAL A 343 -33.18 25.12 63.02
N SER A 344 -32.82 24.54 64.18
CA SER A 344 -32.61 23.10 64.47
C SER A 344 -33.13 22.77 65.87
N PRO A 345 -33.70 21.56 66.12
CA PRO A 345 -33.06 20.54 66.99
C PRO A 345 -33.29 19.09 66.48
N GLU A 346 -32.43 18.06 66.66
CA GLU A 346 -31.64 17.53 67.79
C GLU A 346 -32.37 16.44 68.64
N ALA A 347 -31.84 15.20 68.62
CA ALA A 347 -31.96 14.17 69.69
C ALA A 347 -31.04 12.94 69.42
N ALA A 348 -30.48 12.33 70.47
CA ALA A 348 -29.75 11.04 70.45
C ALA A 348 -30.06 10.24 71.74
N PRO A 349 -29.77 8.90 71.83
CA PRO A 349 -28.55 8.50 72.57
C PRO A 349 -27.88 7.11 72.22
N ILE A 350 -26.54 7.07 72.36
CA ILE A 350 -25.64 6.06 73.03
C ILE A 350 -25.96 4.54 72.85
N GLU A 351 -25.08 3.70 72.26
CA GLU A 351 -23.95 2.89 72.86
C GLU A 351 -23.22 2.09 71.73
N LEU A 352 -22.03 1.43 71.85
CA LEU A 352 -21.03 1.16 72.92
C LEU A 352 -19.60 0.94 72.30
N ARG A 353 -18.66 0.24 72.98
CA ARG A 353 -17.31 -0.18 72.51
C ARG A 353 -16.78 -1.45 73.23
N SER A 354 -16.04 -2.33 72.53
CA SER A 354 -14.91 -3.15 73.09
C SER A 354 -14.21 -4.04 72.03
N ASP A 355 -12.87 -4.08 72.03
CA ASP A 355 -12.01 -4.92 71.13
C ASP A 355 -11.50 -6.25 71.82
N PRO A 356 -10.47 -7.01 71.34
CA PRO A 356 -10.63 -8.38 70.83
C PRO A 356 -10.03 -9.47 71.78
N PRO A 357 -8.89 -10.24 71.59
CA PRO A 357 -7.93 -10.48 70.49
C PRO A 357 -7.64 -11.98 70.11
N ALA A 358 -6.66 -12.20 69.22
CA ALA A 358 -5.68 -13.32 69.17
C ALA A 358 -5.93 -14.66 68.39
N ALA A 359 -5.06 -14.88 67.39
CA ALA A 359 -4.27 -16.08 67.03
C ALA A 359 -4.88 -17.51 66.98
N TYR A 360 -4.54 -18.26 65.92
CA TYR A 360 -3.50 -19.33 65.96
C TYR A 360 -3.08 -19.76 64.52
N ALA A 361 -2.03 -20.59 64.41
CA ALA A 361 -1.45 -21.05 63.14
C ALA A 361 -1.34 -22.59 63.07
N GLU A 362 -1.13 -23.11 61.85
CA GLU A 362 -0.63 -24.46 61.46
C GLU A 362 -1.28 -25.74 62.07
N ALA A 363 -1.77 -26.65 61.20
CA ALA A 363 -1.56 -28.11 61.33
C ALA A 363 -2.10 -28.93 60.12
N THR A 364 -1.16 -29.50 59.34
CA THR A 364 -1.12 -30.84 58.70
C THR A 364 -2.39 -31.65 58.31
N LEU A 365 -2.26 -32.32 57.14
CA LEU A 365 -3.06 -33.45 56.61
C LEU A 365 -3.22 -34.64 57.58
N PRO A 366 -4.20 -35.53 57.32
CA PRO A 366 -3.81 -36.90 56.93
C PRO A 366 -4.61 -37.49 55.75
N GLU A 367 -4.15 -38.64 55.26
CA GLU A 367 -4.60 -39.29 54.02
C GLU A 367 -5.63 -40.44 54.21
N ASP A 368 -6.22 -40.85 53.09
CA ASP A 368 -6.53 -42.25 52.71
C ASP A 368 -7.74 -42.99 53.34
N ARG A 369 -8.81 -43.19 52.52
CA ARG A 369 -9.16 -44.54 51.96
C ARG A 369 -10.40 -44.59 51.03
N SER A 370 -10.14 -44.87 49.75
CA SER A 370 -10.86 -45.79 48.82
C SER A 370 -12.38 -46.04 48.93
N PHE A 371 -13.16 -45.81 47.86
CA PHE A 371 -13.57 -46.87 46.88
C PHE A 371 -14.51 -46.37 45.74
N THR A 372 -14.02 -46.49 44.49
CA THR A 372 -14.73 -46.72 43.19
C THR A 372 -16.21 -46.31 42.98
N ARG A 373 -16.46 -45.49 41.93
CA ARG A 373 -17.01 -45.98 40.64
C ARG A 373 -16.64 -45.01 39.48
N GLN A 374 -16.96 -45.40 38.25
CA GLN A 374 -16.59 -44.74 36.98
C GLN A 374 -17.57 -43.65 36.56
N GLU A 375 -17.06 -42.61 35.90
CA GLU A 375 -17.75 -41.80 34.89
C GLU A 375 -16.73 -41.40 33.81
N GLU A 376 -17.18 -40.98 32.63
CA GLU A 376 -16.38 -41.01 31.40
C GLU A 376 -15.52 -39.76 31.15
N SER A 377 -14.35 -39.96 30.52
CA SER A 377 -13.32 -38.92 30.38
C SER A 377 -13.48 -38.08 29.12
N VAL A 378 -13.91 -36.82 29.27
CA VAL A 378 -13.73 -35.78 28.24
C VAL A 378 -12.28 -35.26 28.31
N PRO A 379 -11.53 -35.21 27.18
CA PRO A 379 -10.13 -34.80 27.21
C PRO A 379 -9.98 -33.29 27.43
N ARG A 380 -9.37 -32.89 28.55
CA ARG A 380 -8.85 -31.52 28.72
C ARG A 380 -7.62 -31.35 27.84
N VAL A 381 -7.67 -30.41 26.90
CA VAL A 381 -6.49 -29.97 26.14
C VAL A 381 -5.65 -29.08 27.04
N ILE A 382 -4.43 -29.51 27.36
CA ILE A 382 -3.41 -28.67 27.99
C ILE A 382 -2.62 -28.02 26.85
N ILE A 383 -2.68 -26.69 26.77
CA ILE A 383 -1.79 -25.91 25.89
C ILE A 383 -0.50 -25.66 26.68
N HIS A 384 0.64 -26.03 26.09
CA HIS A 384 1.96 -25.79 26.69
C HIS A 384 2.48 -24.41 26.29
N GLU A 385 2.90 -23.62 27.27
CA GLU A 385 3.66 -22.39 27.06
C GLU A 385 5.11 -22.72 26.61
N PRO A 386 5.65 -22.05 25.59
CA PRO A 386 7.05 -22.19 25.20
C PRO A 386 7.96 -21.27 26.05
N ALA A 387 8.94 -21.84 26.73
CA ALA A 387 9.99 -21.06 27.43
C ALA A 387 11.08 -20.57 26.45
N PRO A 388 11.71 -19.40 26.68
CA PRO A 388 12.70 -18.83 25.78
C PRO A 388 14.03 -19.61 25.76
N PRO A 389 14.74 -19.69 24.61
CA PRO A 389 15.97 -20.45 24.47
C PRO A 389 17.20 -19.73 25.06
N SER A 390 18.09 -20.48 25.70
CA SER A 390 19.40 -20.00 26.19
C SER A 390 20.53 -20.52 25.29
N VAL A 391 21.59 -19.73 25.11
CA VAL A 391 22.67 -19.97 24.14
C VAL A 391 23.96 -20.44 24.83
N ALA A 392 24.43 -21.64 24.47
CA ALA A 392 25.82 -22.09 24.67
C ALA A 392 26.21 -23.20 23.66
N PRO A 393 27.47 -23.30 23.18
CA PRO A 393 27.80 -24.09 21.97
C PRO A 393 28.62 -25.38 22.21
N ALA A 394 28.49 -26.38 21.32
CA ALA A 394 29.43 -27.51 21.19
C ALA A 394 29.43 -28.21 19.80
N THR A 395 30.56 -28.09 19.09
CA THR A 395 31.24 -29.06 18.18
C THR A 395 30.52 -30.33 17.63
N THR A 396 30.56 -30.47 16.29
CA THR A 396 30.95 -31.64 15.43
C THR A 396 31.28 -33.03 16.03
N PRO A 397 31.19 -34.16 15.28
CA PRO A 397 30.71 -34.39 13.89
C PRO A 397 29.77 -35.63 13.70
N SER A 398 29.36 -35.89 12.45
CA SER A 398 28.52 -37.04 12.03
C SER A 398 29.23 -38.40 12.00
N PRO A 399 28.46 -39.50 12.11
CA PRO A 399 28.75 -40.78 11.43
C PRO A 399 27.59 -41.26 10.52
N GLN A 400 27.91 -42.11 9.55
CA GLN A 400 26.96 -42.74 8.60
C GLN A 400 26.60 -44.16 9.05
N VAL A 401 25.34 -44.61 8.83
CA VAL A 401 25.02 -46.04 8.59
C VAL A 401 23.90 -46.18 7.54
N GLU A 402 24.06 -47.21 6.73
CA GLU A 402 23.34 -47.62 5.52
C GLU A 402 21.86 -48.01 5.71
N GLY A 403 21.01 -47.55 4.78
CA GLY A 403 20.44 -48.42 3.74
C GLY A 403 19.42 -49.52 4.11
N ILE A 404 18.15 -49.28 3.79
CA ILE A 404 17.19 -50.32 3.39
C ILE A 404 16.60 -49.94 2.01
N VAL A 405 16.51 -50.92 1.11
CA VAL A 405 16.05 -50.73 -0.28
C VAL A 405 14.54 -50.95 -0.39
N SER A 406 13.85 -50.03 -1.07
CA SER A 406 12.53 -50.27 -1.67
C SER A 406 12.54 -49.73 -3.10
N ALA A 407 11.94 -50.46 -4.05
CA ALA A 407 12.03 -50.16 -5.47
C ALA A 407 10.94 -49.16 -5.93
N PRO A 408 11.27 -48.10 -6.68
CA PRO A 408 10.28 -47.23 -7.28
C PRO A 408 9.62 -47.89 -8.51
N ALA A 409 8.32 -47.63 -8.68
CA ALA A 409 7.57 -47.97 -9.88
C ALA A 409 8.14 -47.25 -11.13
N PRO A 410 7.92 -47.78 -12.35
CA PRO A 410 8.45 -47.17 -13.58
C PRO A 410 7.91 -45.76 -13.79
N ARG A 411 8.80 -44.77 -13.74
CA ARG A 411 8.49 -43.38 -14.10
C ARG A 411 8.33 -43.28 -15.62
N ILE A 412 7.22 -42.68 -16.06
CA ILE A 412 7.05 -42.28 -17.46
C ILE A 412 8.05 -41.16 -17.74
N SER A 413 9.04 -41.44 -18.59
CA SER A 413 10.05 -40.45 -18.96
C SER A 413 9.53 -39.61 -20.13
N VAL A 414 8.94 -38.46 -19.82
CA VAL A 414 8.61 -37.44 -20.82
C VAL A 414 9.92 -36.89 -21.38
N VAL A 415 10.10 -36.94 -22.70
CA VAL A 415 11.23 -36.35 -23.39
C VAL A 415 10.92 -34.87 -23.63
N PRO A 416 11.76 -33.91 -23.19
CA PRO A 416 11.56 -32.51 -23.51
C PRO A 416 11.84 -32.25 -25.00
N ALA A 417 11.00 -31.45 -25.64
CA ALA A 417 11.22 -30.96 -26.99
C ALA A 417 11.95 -29.60 -26.94
N GLU A 418 13.02 -29.45 -27.72
CA GLU A 418 13.80 -28.21 -27.81
C GLU A 418 13.26 -27.24 -28.90
N PRO A 419 13.57 -25.93 -28.81
CA PRO A 419 12.84 -24.87 -29.52
C PRO A 419 13.31 -24.61 -30.96
N SER A 420 12.62 -23.68 -31.64
CA SER A 420 12.73 -23.42 -33.09
C SER A 420 13.39 -22.08 -33.44
N ALA A 421 14.23 -22.11 -34.49
CA ALA A 421 14.70 -20.97 -35.31
C ALA A 421 15.64 -19.94 -34.61
N PRO A 422 16.30 -19.00 -35.32
CA PRO A 422 16.36 -18.79 -36.79
C PRO A 422 17.80 -18.76 -37.37
N SER A 423 17.95 -18.67 -38.70
CA SER A 423 19.20 -18.22 -39.36
C SER A 423 18.96 -17.75 -40.80
N ALA A 424 19.69 -16.72 -41.24
CA ALA A 424 19.66 -16.19 -42.62
C ALA A 424 21.00 -15.57 -43.03
N SER A 425 21.39 -15.67 -44.31
CA SER A 425 22.61 -15.05 -44.87
C SER A 425 22.61 -14.96 -46.42
N PRO A 426 23.50 -14.16 -47.07
CA PRO A 426 23.13 -13.40 -48.28
C PRO A 426 23.78 -13.81 -49.63
N ARG A 427 23.57 -12.96 -50.65
CA ARG A 427 23.79 -13.13 -52.11
C ARG A 427 25.26 -13.05 -52.60
N ALA A 428 25.57 -13.73 -53.72
CA ALA A 428 26.51 -13.29 -54.77
C ALA A 428 26.18 -13.93 -56.16
N SER A 429 26.82 -13.51 -57.25
CA SER A 429 26.30 -13.56 -58.64
C SER A 429 27.05 -14.43 -59.68
N SER A 430 26.30 -14.97 -60.67
CA SER A 430 26.72 -15.25 -62.08
C SER A 430 27.68 -16.44 -62.37
N PRO A 431 27.80 -16.94 -63.63
CA PRO A 431 26.80 -17.29 -64.68
C PRO A 431 27.04 -18.76 -65.23
N PRO A 432 26.47 -19.24 -66.38
CA PRO A 432 26.24 -20.69 -66.63
C PRO A 432 27.34 -21.45 -67.41
N PRO A 433 27.19 -22.79 -67.53
CA PRO A 433 27.08 -23.39 -68.87
C PRO A 433 26.03 -24.53 -69.03
N GLU A 434 25.71 -24.83 -70.30
CA GLU A 434 24.95 -25.98 -70.84
C GLU A 434 25.91 -27.13 -71.29
N PRO A 435 25.45 -28.31 -71.82
CA PRO A 435 24.25 -29.13 -71.57
C PRO A 435 24.51 -30.67 -71.48
N VAL A 436 23.43 -31.48 -71.44
CA VAL A 436 23.30 -32.93 -71.78
C VAL A 436 23.81 -34.00 -70.79
N ALA A 437 22.87 -34.69 -70.13
CA ALA A 437 22.54 -36.12 -70.39
C ALA A 437 21.35 -36.63 -69.55
N SER A 438 20.43 -37.38 -70.17
CA SER A 438 19.39 -38.24 -69.54
C SER A 438 19.97 -39.65 -69.25
N PRO A 439 19.30 -40.65 -68.62
CA PRO A 439 17.85 -40.85 -68.35
C PRO A 439 17.56 -41.11 -66.84
N GLU A 440 16.43 -41.62 -66.31
CA GLU A 440 15.22 -42.29 -66.84
C GLU A 440 13.91 -41.63 -66.33
N THR A 441 12.80 -42.37 -66.16
CA THR A 441 11.51 -41.87 -65.66
C THR A 441 10.68 -43.02 -65.03
N PRO A 442 10.08 -42.85 -63.83
CA PRO A 442 9.05 -43.76 -63.32
C PRO A 442 7.71 -43.62 -64.09
N PRO A 443 6.81 -44.62 -64.05
CA PRO A 443 5.56 -44.59 -64.81
C PRO A 443 4.54 -43.59 -64.25
N ALA A 444 3.78 -42.95 -65.14
CA ALA A 444 2.65 -42.10 -64.77
C ALA A 444 1.41 -42.92 -64.39
N VAL A 445 0.69 -42.51 -63.36
CA VAL A 445 -0.62 -43.08 -63.00
C VAL A 445 -1.68 -42.54 -63.96
N GLU A 446 -2.36 -43.43 -64.69
CA GLU A 446 -3.48 -43.03 -65.56
C GLU A 446 -4.71 -42.63 -64.71
N THR A 447 -4.87 -41.34 -64.44
CA THR A 447 -6.09 -40.82 -63.81
C THR A 447 -7.30 -41.11 -64.69
N SER A 448 -8.36 -41.70 -64.11
CA SER A 448 -9.53 -42.14 -64.86
C SER A 448 -10.32 -40.96 -65.43
N PRO A 449 -11.12 -41.14 -66.51
CA PRO A 449 -11.95 -40.08 -67.06
C PRO A 449 -12.91 -39.45 -66.03
N ALA A 450 -13.46 -40.25 -65.11
CA ALA A 450 -14.31 -39.77 -64.04
C ALA A 450 -13.56 -38.83 -63.08
N VAL A 451 -12.35 -39.20 -62.67
CA VAL A 451 -11.48 -38.36 -61.81
C VAL A 451 -11.11 -37.05 -62.53
N ARG A 452 -10.72 -37.10 -63.81
CA ARG A 452 -10.39 -35.89 -64.57
C ARG A 452 -11.58 -34.92 -64.67
N HIS A 453 -12.78 -35.41 -64.97
CA HIS A 453 -13.98 -34.55 -65.01
C HIS A 453 -14.38 -34.05 -63.62
N ARG A 454 -14.16 -34.83 -62.55
CA ARG A 454 -14.36 -34.38 -61.17
C ARG A 454 -13.42 -33.22 -60.81
N ASP A 455 -12.12 -33.38 -61.03
CA ASP A 455 -11.10 -32.42 -60.61
C ASP A 455 -11.20 -31.10 -61.41
N VAL A 456 -11.59 -31.16 -62.69
CA VAL A 456 -11.93 -29.95 -63.47
C VAL A 456 -13.20 -29.28 -62.95
N GLY A 457 -14.21 -30.07 -62.54
CA GLY A 457 -15.43 -29.56 -61.91
C GLY A 457 -15.14 -28.82 -60.59
N ASP A 458 -14.17 -29.28 -59.81
CA ASP A 458 -13.72 -28.59 -58.59
C ASP A 458 -13.06 -27.25 -58.87
N ALA A 459 -12.20 -27.19 -59.89
CA ALA A 459 -11.57 -25.93 -60.31
C ALA A 459 -12.61 -24.90 -60.79
N MET A 460 -13.66 -25.36 -61.49
CA MET A 460 -14.81 -24.53 -61.88
C MET A 460 -15.63 -24.09 -60.66
N LEU A 461 -15.87 -24.98 -59.69
CA LEU A 461 -16.59 -24.66 -58.46
C LEU A 461 -15.84 -23.63 -57.60
N ALA A 462 -14.51 -23.78 -57.46
CA ALA A 462 -13.64 -22.87 -56.74
C ALA A 462 -13.56 -21.47 -57.40
N SER A 463 -13.65 -21.40 -58.73
CA SER A 463 -13.75 -20.14 -59.50
C SER A 463 -15.17 -19.59 -59.62
N LYS A 464 -16.14 -20.18 -58.89
CA LYS A 464 -17.58 -19.85 -58.86
C LYS A 464 -18.32 -20.04 -60.19
N ASP A 465 -17.74 -20.74 -61.16
CA ASP A 465 -18.50 -21.26 -62.31
C ASP A 465 -19.31 -22.50 -61.90
N HIS A 466 -20.43 -22.22 -61.23
CA HIS A 466 -21.35 -23.25 -60.78
C HIS A 466 -22.06 -23.98 -61.94
N GLU A 467 -22.11 -23.43 -63.16
CA GLU A 467 -22.76 -24.09 -64.30
C GLU A 467 -21.79 -25.01 -65.06
N GLY A 468 -20.55 -24.57 -65.29
CA GLY A 468 -19.46 -25.42 -65.77
C GLY A 468 -19.20 -26.60 -64.84
N ALA A 469 -19.10 -26.36 -63.52
CA ALA A 469 -18.93 -27.41 -62.52
C ALA A 469 -20.05 -28.47 -62.57
N LEU A 470 -21.33 -28.04 -62.67
CA LEU A 470 -22.45 -28.96 -62.86
C LEU A 470 -22.40 -29.72 -64.20
N GLY A 471 -21.78 -29.15 -65.22
CA GLY A 471 -21.52 -29.83 -66.50
C GLY A 471 -20.49 -30.96 -66.35
N GLU A 472 -19.34 -30.67 -65.75
CA GLU A 472 -18.25 -31.64 -65.60
C GLU A 472 -18.57 -32.74 -64.57
N TYR A 473 -19.17 -32.40 -63.42
CA TYR A 473 -19.60 -33.42 -62.45
C TYR A 473 -20.65 -34.40 -63.03
N ARG A 474 -21.51 -33.96 -63.96
CA ARG A 474 -22.42 -34.86 -64.69
C ARG A 474 -21.70 -35.77 -65.68
N LYS A 475 -20.64 -35.29 -66.35
CA LYS A 475 -19.79 -36.14 -67.20
C LYS A 475 -19.07 -37.19 -66.36
N ALA A 476 -18.48 -36.80 -65.22
CA ALA A 476 -17.87 -37.72 -64.26
C ALA A 476 -18.86 -38.81 -63.82
N LEU A 477 -20.09 -38.45 -63.45
CA LEU A 477 -21.14 -39.38 -63.02
C LEU A 477 -21.61 -40.33 -64.14
N GLY A 478 -21.47 -39.92 -65.40
CA GLY A 478 -21.72 -40.74 -66.59
C GLY A 478 -20.60 -41.72 -66.94
N HIS A 479 -19.40 -41.54 -66.37
CA HIS A 479 -18.27 -42.47 -66.53
C HIS A 479 -18.16 -43.51 -65.41
N LEU A 480 -18.97 -43.40 -64.35
CA LEU A 480 -19.05 -44.37 -63.26
C LEU A 480 -20.15 -45.41 -63.51
N ALA A 481 -19.86 -46.69 -63.28
CA ALA A 481 -20.82 -47.79 -63.38
C ALA A 481 -21.83 -47.75 -62.22
N PRO A 482 -23.02 -48.39 -62.34
CA PRO A 482 -24.03 -48.38 -61.27
C PRO A 482 -23.58 -49.01 -59.93
N GLY A 483 -22.49 -49.78 -59.92
CA GLY A 483 -21.91 -50.39 -58.71
C GLY A 483 -20.94 -49.48 -57.93
N ASP A 484 -20.51 -48.36 -58.53
CA ASP A 484 -19.49 -47.45 -58.00
C ASP A 484 -20.12 -46.51 -56.95
N THR A 485 -20.71 -47.10 -55.91
CA THR A 485 -21.66 -46.40 -55.02
C THR A 485 -21.04 -45.30 -54.16
N GLU A 486 -19.72 -45.33 -53.94
CA GLU A 486 -19.01 -44.35 -53.12
C GLU A 486 -18.64 -43.11 -53.94
N GLU A 487 -18.01 -43.30 -55.10
CA GLU A 487 -17.63 -42.27 -56.05
C GLU A 487 -18.86 -41.55 -56.63
N ARG A 488 -19.97 -42.28 -56.78
CA ARG A 488 -21.27 -41.69 -57.17
C ARG A 488 -21.89 -40.88 -56.05
N ALA A 489 -21.75 -41.28 -54.79
CA ALA A 489 -22.21 -40.49 -53.65
C ALA A 489 -21.37 -39.21 -53.49
N GLU A 490 -20.05 -39.31 -53.65
CA GLU A 490 -19.10 -38.18 -53.67
C GLU A 490 -19.49 -37.13 -54.73
N LEU A 491 -19.74 -37.57 -55.97
CA LEU A 491 -20.20 -36.67 -57.04
C LEU A 491 -21.59 -36.09 -56.78
N TYR A 492 -22.51 -36.82 -56.14
CA TYR A 492 -23.81 -36.26 -55.76
C TYR A 492 -23.70 -35.17 -54.67
N VAL A 493 -22.76 -35.28 -53.74
CA VAL A 493 -22.44 -34.19 -52.78
C VAL A 493 -21.87 -32.98 -53.53
N ARG A 494 -20.90 -33.17 -54.42
CA ARG A 494 -20.31 -32.08 -55.23
C ARG A 494 -21.34 -31.38 -56.13
N LEU A 495 -22.26 -32.14 -56.73
CA LEU A 495 -23.42 -31.62 -57.45
C LEU A 495 -24.38 -30.82 -56.53
N ALA A 496 -24.56 -31.24 -55.28
CA ALA A 496 -25.35 -30.50 -54.29
C ALA A 496 -24.67 -29.16 -53.92
N THR A 497 -23.36 -29.15 -53.65
CA THR A 497 -22.60 -27.93 -53.36
C THR A 497 -22.67 -26.94 -54.52
N ALA A 498 -22.50 -27.40 -55.76
CA ALA A 498 -22.65 -26.54 -56.94
C ALA A 498 -24.11 -26.05 -57.14
N LYS A 499 -25.13 -26.84 -56.77
CA LYS A 499 -26.53 -26.40 -56.76
C LYS A 499 -26.84 -25.39 -55.65
N TRP A 500 -26.21 -25.51 -54.50
CA TRP A 500 -26.32 -24.56 -53.39
C TRP A 500 -25.75 -23.19 -53.77
N GLY A 501 -24.59 -23.16 -54.46
CA GLY A 501 -24.03 -21.93 -55.04
C GLY A 501 -24.90 -21.25 -56.11
N GLN A 502 -25.78 -22.01 -56.78
CA GLN A 502 -26.84 -21.46 -57.66
C GLN A 502 -28.13 -21.07 -56.91
N GLU A 503 -28.12 -21.04 -55.57
CA GLU A 503 -29.27 -20.86 -54.66
C GLU A 503 -30.41 -21.91 -54.82
N LYS A 504 -30.19 -22.98 -55.61
CA LYS A 504 -31.18 -24.02 -55.92
C LYS A 504 -31.23 -25.08 -54.81
N ARG A 505 -31.48 -24.64 -53.58
CA ARG A 505 -31.35 -25.42 -52.33
C ARG A 505 -32.18 -26.71 -52.34
N LYS A 506 -33.41 -26.68 -52.85
CA LYS A 506 -34.25 -27.89 -53.01
C LYS A 506 -33.67 -28.91 -54.01
N GLU A 507 -32.96 -28.46 -55.05
CA GLU A 507 -32.21 -29.36 -55.93
C GLU A 507 -30.93 -29.87 -55.25
N ALA A 508 -30.28 -29.08 -54.40
CA ALA A 508 -29.11 -29.51 -53.63
C ALA A 508 -29.49 -30.64 -52.66
N ILE A 509 -30.51 -30.43 -51.81
CA ILE A 509 -31.06 -31.46 -50.90
C ILE A 509 -31.43 -32.73 -51.69
N SER A 510 -32.15 -32.60 -52.81
CA SER A 510 -32.51 -33.75 -53.65
C SER A 510 -31.31 -34.51 -54.23
N ASN A 511 -30.11 -33.92 -54.34
CA ASN A 511 -28.91 -34.65 -54.74
C ASN A 511 -28.21 -35.31 -53.54
N LEU A 512 -28.26 -34.70 -52.35
CA LEU A 512 -27.84 -35.38 -51.12
C LEU A 512 -28.72 -36.60 -50.80
N ASP A 513 -30.04 -36.51 -51.01
CA ASP A 513 -30.93 -37.67 -50.88
C ASP A 513 -30.53 -38.81 -51.83
N LYS A 514 -30.03 -38.51 -53.04
CA LYS A 514 -29.51 -39.53 -53.98
C LYS A 514 -28.21 -40.15 -53.50
N ALA A 515 -27.28 -39.35 -52.93
CA ALA A 515 -26.08 -39.87 -52.28
C ALA A 515 -26.44 -40.83 -51.13
N LEU A 516 -27.38 -40.41 -50.28
CA LEU A 516 -27.86 -41.19 -49.13
C LEU A 516 -28.74 -42.39 -49.53
N THR A 517 -29.34 -42.40 -50.73
CA THR A 517 -30.01 -43.57 -51.30
C THR A 517 -29.00 -44.62 -51.78
N LEU A 518 -27.82 -44.20 -52.26
CA LEU A 518 -26.74 -45.13 -52.62
C LEU A 518 -26.01 -45.64 -51.37
N ARG A 519 -25.73 -44.76 -50.40
CA ARG A 519 -25.04 -45.08 -49.15
C ARG A 519 -25.68 -44.34 -47.96
N PRO A 520 -26.57 -44.99 -47.18
CA PRO A 520 -27.31 -44.35 -46.07
C PRO A 520 -26.46 -43.71 -44.96
N GLU A 521 -25.19 -44.12 -44.85
CA GLU A 521 -24.23 -43.74 -43.80
C GLU A 521 -23.10 -42.82 -44.36
N TYR A 522 -23.26 -42.26 -45.56
CA TYR A 522 -22.20 -41.44 -46.18
C TYR A 522 -22.10 -40.06 -45.51
N ARG A 523 -21.18 -39.94 -44.54
CA ARG A 523 -21.03 -38.75 -43.68
C ARG A 523 -21.00 -37.40 -44.41
N PRO A 524 -20.25 -37.20 -45.52
CA PRO A 524 -20.22 -35.91 -46.21
C PRO A 524 -21.57 -35.48 -46.78
N ALA A 525 -22.47 -36.43 -47.08
CA ALA A 525 -23.85 -36.11 -47.46
C ALA A 525 -24.77 -35.83 -46.27
N LEU A 526 -24.51 -36.40 -45.10
CA LEU A 526 -25.23 -36.09 -43.86
C LEU A 526 -24.85 -34.70 -43.32
N GLU A 527 -23.54 -34.40 -43.29
CA GLU A 527 -23.00 -33.08 -42.91
C GLU A 527 -23.56 -31.96 -43.80
N ALA A 528 -23.46 -32.11 -45.13
CA ALA A 528 -24.00 -31.14 -46.08
C ALA A 528 -25.55 -31.01 -45.98
N LEU A 529 -26.25 -32.08 -45.59
CA LEU A 529 -27.71 -32.07 -45.40
C LEU A 529 -28.10 -31.33 -44.12
N VAL A 530 -27.33 -31.45 -43.04
CA VAL A 530 -27.48 -30.63 -41.83
C VAL A 530 -27.32 -29.14 -42.19
N VAL A 531 -26.22 -28.77 -42.84
CA VAL A 531 -25.94 -27.35 -43.23
C VAL A 531 -27.06 -26.76 -44.10
N LEU A 532 -27.55 -27.50 -45.10
CA LEU A 532 -28.64 -27.03 -45.97
C LEU A 532 -29.99 -26.94 -45.25
N ASN A 533 -30.33 -27.91 -44.39
CA ASN A 533 -31.60 -27.88 -43.66
C ASN A 533 -31.63 -26.79 -42.58
N VAL A 534 -30.48 -26.45 -41.99
CA VAL A 534 -30.33 -25.28 -41.10
C VAL A 534 -30.60 -23.99 -41.89
N ALA A 535 -30.04 -23.84 -43.09
CA ALA A 535 -30.24 -22.65 -43.93
C ALA A 535 -31.70 -22.46 -44.38
N GLU A 536 -32.43 -23.55 -44.65
CA GLU A 536 -33.87 -23.53 -44.98
C GLU A 536 -34.79 -23.55 -43.73
N ARG A 537 -34.22 -23.61 -42.52
CA ARG A 537 -34.92 -23.71 -41.22
C ARG A 537 -35.85 -24.93 -41.07
N ASP A 538 -35.58 -26.04 -41.76
CA ASP A 538 -36.28 -27.31 -41.52
C ASP A 538 -35.65 -28.04 -40.32
N PHE A 539 -35.97 -27.57 -39.13
CA PHE A 539 -35.52 -28.13 -37.85
C PHE A 539 -36.03 -29.57 -37.60
N ARG A 540 -36.92 -30.12 -38.42
CA ARG A 540 -37.26 -31.55 -38.35
C ARG A 540 -36.26 -32.37 -39.18
N ALA A 541 -35.91 -31.89 -40.37
CA ALA A 541 -34.92 -32.53 -41.23
C ALA A 541 -33.48 -32.39 -40.70
N VAL A 542 -33.14 -31.28 -40.01
CA VAL A 542 -31.85 -31.13 -39.28
C VAL A 542 -31.65 -32.26 -38.28
N HIS A 543 -32.56 -32.40 -37.30
CA HIS A 543 -32.44 -33.43 -36.25
C HIS A 543 -32.42 -34.87 -36.81
N ALA A 544 -33.19 -35.14 -37.87
CA ALA A 544 -33.17 -36.44 -38.53
C ALA A 544 -31.86 -36.75 -39.29
N ALA A 545 -31.14 -35.72 -39.76
CA ALA A 545 -29.80 -35.87 -40.33
C ALA A 545 -28.71 -35.98 -39.24
N GLU A 546 -28.86 -35.23 -38.13
CA GLU A 546 -27.99 -35.26 -36.95
C GLU A 546 -27.96 -36.63 -36.27
N GLU A 547 -29.10 -37.24 -35.94
CA GLU A 547 -29.11 -38.58 -35.32
C GLU A 547 -28.56 -39.66 -36.26
N ARG A 548 -28.76 -39.50 -37.58
CA ARG A 548 -28.14 -40.38 -38.58
C ARG A 548 -26.63 -40.20 -38.61
N LEU A 549 -26.12 -38.97 -38.51
CA LEU A 549 -24.68 -38.69 -38.46
C LEU A 549 -24.07 -39.32 -37.20
N LEU A 550 -24.65 -39.09 -36.02
CA LEU A 550 -24.24 -39.69 -34.74
C LEU A 550 -24.24 -41.24 -34.75
N ALA A 551 -25.11 -41.86 -35.55
CA ALA A 551 -25.13 -43.31 -35.73
C ALA A 551 -23.94 -43.85 -36.55
N THR A 552 -23.28 -43.02 -37.36
CA THR A 552 -22.07 -43.38 -38.12
C THR A 552 -20.76 -43.13 -37.35
N LEU A 553 -20.82 -42.50 -36.17
CA LEU A 553 -19.63 -42.13 -35.40
C LEU A 553 -19.21 -43.28 -34.48
N THR A 554 -17.96 -43.72 -34.63
CA THR A 554 -17.35 -44.82 -33.88
C THR A 554 -16.35 -44.34 -32.82
N SER A 555 -15.86 -43.10 -32.92
CA SER A 555 -15.00 -42.46 -31.92
C SER A 555 -15.85 -41.66 -30.93
N GLU A 556 -15.64 -41.85 -29.64
CA GLU A 556 -16.33 -41.10 -28.59
C GLU A 556 -15.93 -39.62 -28.56
N THR A 557 -14.70 -39.30 -28.96
CA THR A 557 -14.24 -37.90 -29.12
C THR A 557 -14.92 -37.21 -30.30
N GLU A 558 -14.99 -37.87 -31.46
CA GLU A 558 -15.71 -37.37 -32.65
C GLU A 558 -17.22 -37.20 -32.35
N ARG A 559 -17.79 -38.13 -31.57
CA ARG A 559 -19.17 -38.07 -31.09
C ARG A 559 -19.41 -36.92 -30.12
N PHE A 560 -18.48 -36.67 -29.21
CA PHE A 560 -18.53 -35.56 -28.27
C PHE A 560 -18.48 -34.20 -28.98
N GLU A 561 -17.54 -34.04 -29.91
CA GLU A 561 -17.35 -32.80 -30.68
C GLU A 561 -18.62 -32.44 -31.46
N HIS A 562 -19.21 -33.39 -32.18
CA HIS A 562 -20.50 -33.17 -32.85
C HIS A 562 -21.67 -32.95 -31.88
N LEU A 563 -21.73 -33.64 -30.73
CA LEU A 563 -22.79 -33.37 -29.73
C LEU A 563 -22.71 -31.93 -29.18
N MET A 564 -21.51 -31.38 -29.02
CA MET A 564 -21.31 -29.96 -28.66
C MET A 564 -21.80 -29.04 -29.77
N GLU A 565 -21.35 -29.23 -31.03
CA GLU A 565 -21.82 -28.45 -32.19
C GLU A 565 -23.35 -28.46 -32.31
N PHE A 566 -23.98 -29.60 -32.05
CA PHE A 566 -25.42 -29.77 -32.19
C PHE A 566 -26.14 -29.05 -31.04
N GLY A 567 -25.62 -29.17 -29.81
CA GLY A 567 -26.12 -28.42 -28.65
C GLY A 567 -26.13 -26.91 -28.89
N GLU A 568 -25.02 -26.35 -29.37
CA GLU A 568 -24.89 -24.92 -29.68
C GLU A 568 -25.79 -24.48 -30.85
N ARG A 569 -25.96 -25.34 -31.86
CA ARG A 569 -26.88 -25.10 -32.99
C ARG A 569 -28.34 -25.09 -32.56
N TRP A 570 -28.74 -25.94 -31.62
CA TRP A 570 -30.09 -25.96 -31.05
C TRP A 570 -30.34 -24.78 -30.10
N GLU A 571 -29.34 -24.39 -29.31
CA GLU A 571 -29.35 -23.21 -28.43
C GLU A 571 -29.51 -21.91 -29.26
N SER A 572 -28.71 -21.74 -30.32
CA SER A 572 -28.64 -20.50 -31.10
C SER A 572 -29.62 -20.43 -32.28
N ILE A 573 -29.42 -21.24 -33.32
CA ILE A 573 -30.16 -21.14 -34.59
C ILE A 573 -31.53 -21.83 -34.52
N GLY A 574 -31.60 -22.96 -33.80
CA GLY A 574 -32.84 -23.71 -33.59
C GLY A 574 -33.79 -23.08 -32.57
N SER A 575 -33.25 -22.32 -31.60
CA SER A 575 -33.99 -21.78 -30.46
C SER A 575 -34.83 -22.84 -29.70
N ASP A 576 -34.31 -24.07 -29.63
CA ASP A 576 -34.92 -25.22 -28.94
C ASP A 576 -34.01 -25.63 -27.76
N PRO A 577 -34.17 -25.02 -26.57
CA PRO A 577 -33.33 -25.31 -25.41
C PRO A 577 -33.54 -26.74 -24.87
N GLY A 578 -34.65 -27.41 -25.23
CA GLY A 578 -34.88 -28.81 -24.88
C GLY A 578 -33.95 -29.74 -25.65
N ARG A 579 -33.83 -29.56 -26.97
CA ARG A 579 -32.86 -30.30 -27.79
C ARG A 579 -31.42 -29.95 -27.45
N ALA A 580 -31.14 -28.67 -27.18
CA ALA A 580 -29.81 -28.25 -26.73
C ALA A 580 -29.42 -29.02 -25.45
N ARG A 581 -30.32 -29.06 -24.45
CA ARG A 581 -30.13 -29.83 -23.21
C ARG A 581 -29.87 -31.32 -23.50
N THR A 582 -30.69 -31.98 -24.32
CA THR A 582 -30.48 -33.41 -24.64
C THR A 582 -29.16 -33.69 -25.35
N SER A 583 -28.68 -32.79 -26.22
CA SER A 583 -27.35 -32.94 -26.86
C SER A 583 -26.21 -32.77 -25.84
N PHE A 584 -26.29 -31.76 -24.96
CA PHE A 584 -25.28 -31.54 -23.92
C PHE A 584 -25.34 -32.60 -22.79
N GLU A 585 -26.51 -33.14 -22.45
CA GLU A 585 -26.65 -34.27 -21.51
C GLU A 585 -25.88 -35.48 -22.07
N ARG A 586 -26.09 -35.82 -23.35
CA ARG A 586 -25.34 -36.89 -24.04
C ARG A 586 -23.84 -36.60 -24.18
N ALA A 587 -23.43 -35.33 -24.25
CA ALA A 587 -22.01 -34.95 -24.24
C ALA A 587 -21.38 -35.17 -22.86
N ARG A 588 -22.10 -34.81 -21.77
CA ARG A 588 -21.69 -35.07 -20.38
C ARG A 588 -21.59 -36.57 -20.10
N ASP A 589 -22.49 -37.38 -20.65
CA ASP A 589 -22.45 -38.84 -20.49
C ASP A 589 -21.18 -39.47 -21.11
N ILE A 590 -20.50 -38.77 -22.04
CA ILE A 590 -19.18 -39.15 -22.58
C ILE A 590 -18.04 -38.50 -21.78
N ARG A 591 -18.15 -37.20 -21.42
CA ARG A 591 -17.15 -36.47 -20.62
C ARG A 591 -17.80 -35.80 -19.40
N PRO A 592 -17.95 -36.53 -18.27
CA PRO A 592 -18.68 -36.04 -17.09
C PRO A 592 -17.94 -34.97 -16.28
N GLU A 593 -16.69 -34.67 -16.64
CA GLU A 593 -15.83 -33.67 -15.99
C GLU A 593 -15.52 -32.46 -16.89
N ASP A 594 -16.16 -32.36 -18.06
CA ASP A 594 -15.95 -31.24 -18.99
C ASP A 594 -16.69 -29.98 -18.50
N LEU A 595 -15.93 -29.00 -18.02
CA LEU A 595 -16.45 -27.75 -17.47
C LEU A 595 -17.24 -26.91 -18.48
N LEU A 596 -16.98 -27.04 -19.80
CA LEU A 596 -17.74 -26.32 -20.83
C LEU A 596 -19.14 -26.93 -20.97
N VAL A 597 -19.23 -28.26 -21.01
CA VAL A 597 -20.50 -29.00 -21.04
C VAL A 597 -21.32 -28.72 -19.78
N LEU A 598 -20.69 -28.80 -18.60
CA LEU A 598 -21.35 -28.52 -17.33
C LEU A 598 -21.82 -27.05 -17.28
N GLY A 599 -21.02 -26.10 -17.76
CA GLY A 599 -21.39 -24.68 -17.85
C GLY A 599 -22.57 -24.39 -18.79
N LYS A 600 -22.68 -25.12 -19.91
CA LYS A 600 -23.86 -25.09 -20.80
C LYS A 600 -25.08 -25.70 -20.13
N LEU A 601 -24.93 -26.88 -19.52
CA LEU A 601 -26.02 -27.59 -18.84
C LEU A 601 -26.59 -26.79 -17.66
N ARG A 602 -25.74 -26.18 -16.84
CA ARG A 602 -26.11 -25.26 -15.74
C ARG A 602 -27.15 -24.24 -16.23
N ARG A 603 -26.79 -23.44 -17.24
CA ARG A 603 -27.65 -22.39 -17.81
C ARG A 603 -28.96 -22.94 -18.35
N LEU A 604 -28.93 -24.13 -18.96
CA LEU A 604 -30.12 -24.76 -19.53
C LEU A 604 -31.04 -25.39 -18.48
N TYR A 605 -30.54 -25.91 -17.36
CA TYR A 605 -31.37 -26.37 -16.25
C TYR A 605 -32.00 -25.18 -15.51
N GLU A 606 -31.23 -24.12 -15.27
CA GLU A 606 -31.70 -22.84 -14.69
C GLU A 606 -32.88 -22.27 -15.50
N HIS A 607 -32.74 -22.14 -16.83
CA HIS A 607 -33.79 -21.60 -17.72
C HIS A 607 -35.08 -22.43 -17.81
N ALA A 608 -35.08 -23.69 -17.34
CA ALA A 608 -36.28 -24.52 -17.26
C ALA A 608 -36.70 -24.88 -15.84
N SER A 609 -36.09 -24.24 -14.83
CA SER A 609 -36.35 -24.48 -13.41
C SER A 609 -36.17 -25.96 -13.00
N GLU A 610 -35.24 -26.68 -13.63
CA GLU A 610 -34.82 -28.03 -13.19
C GLU A 610 -33.84 -27.90 -12.01
N ILE A 611 -34.35 -27.38 -10.87
CA ILE A 611 -33.58 -26.91 -9.70
C ILE A 611 -32.56 -27.95 -9.22
N ASP A 612 -32.98 -29.19 -8.98
CA ASP A 612 -32.10 -30.22 -8.40
C ASP A 612 -30.89 -30.52 -9.29
N LYS A 613 -31.09 -30.57 -10.62
CA LYS A 613 -30.01 -30.75 -11.61
C LYS A 613 -29.14 -29.50 -11.74
N ALA A 614 -29.69 -28.30 -11.58
CA ALA A 614 -28.92 -27.06 -11.58
C ALA A 614 -27.96 -27.01 -10.38
N ILE A 615 -28.43 -27.39 -9.18
CA ILE A 615 -27.63 -27.54 -7.96
C ILE A 615 -26.55 -28.60 -8.14
N GLU A 616 -26.91 -29.81 -8.61
CA GLU A 616 -25.97 -30.91 -8.87
C GLU A 616 -24.85 -30.47 -9.85
N THR A 617 -25.23 -29.81 -10.95
CA THR A 617 -24.29 -29.34 -11.98
C THR A 617 -23.39 -28.23 -11.44
N ARG A 618 -23.93 -27.27 -10.66
CA ARG A 618 -23.13 -26.22 -10.00
C ARG A 618 -22.14 -26.79 -8.99
N ARG A 619 -22.57 -27.73 -8.13
CA ARG A 619 -21.67 -28.43 -7.19
C ARG A 619 -20.55 -29.13 -7.96
N ARG A 620 -20.87 -29.82 -9.06
CA ARG A 620 -19.87 -30.54 -9.85
C ARG A 620 -18.86 -29.60 -10.52
N ILE A 621 -19.27 -28.41 -10.96
CA ILE A 621 -18.35 -27.36 -11.45
C ILE A 621 -17.40 -26.90 -10.32
N ALA A 622 -17.93 -26.67 -9.11
CA ALA A 622 -17.10 -26.28 -7.96
C ALA A 622 -16.10 -27.38 -7.56
N GLU A 623 -16.54 -28.64 -7.44
CA GLU A 623 -15.67 -29.80 -7.16
C GLU A 623 -14.48 -29.91 -8.14
N LEU A 624 -14.73 -29.65 -9.42
CA LEU A 624 -13.75 -29.74 -10.49
C LEU A 624 -12.90 -28.47 -10.67
N THR A 625 -13.21 -27.37 -9.96
CA THR A 625 -12.42 -26.14 -10.01
C THR A 625 -11.08 -26.34 -9.27
N PRO A 626 -9.92 -26.25 -9.96
CA PRO A 626 -8.65 -26.69 -9.39
C PRO A 626 -8.05 -25.67 -8.41
N VAL A 627 -8.20 -24.37 -8.69
CA VAL A 627 -7.70 -23.29 -7.84
C VAL A 627 -8.58 -23.20 -6.59
N PRO A 628 -8.02 -23.26 -5.36
CA PRO A 628 -8.83 -23.30 -4.14
C PRO A 628 -9.71 -22.04 -3.94
N ARG A 629 -9.20 -20.86 -4.32
CA ARG A 629 -9.91 -19.59 -4.25
C ARG A 629 -11.08 -19.52 -5.24
N ASP A 630 -10.83 -19.84 -6.51
CA ASP A 630 -11.87 -19.89 -7.54
C ASP A 630 -12.93 -20.93 -7.18
N ARG A 631 -12.54 -22.05 -6.58
CA ARG A 631 -13.49 -23.05 -6.05
C ARG A 631 -14.34 -22.50 -4.89
N ALA A 632 -13.75 -21.73 -3.98
CA ALA A 632 -14.50 -21.08 -2.91
C ALA A 632 -15.54 -20.09 -3.47
N ALA A 633 -15.16 -19.29 -4.48
CA ALA A 633 -16.09 -18.42 -5.19
C ALA A 633 -17.19 -19.21 -5.93
N THR A 634 -16.87 -20.33 -6.60
CA THR A 634 -17.89 -21.18 -7.25
C THR A 634 -18.85 -21.83 -6.25
N TYR A 635 -18.39 -22.20 -5.04
CA TYR A 635 -19.28 -22.66 -3.98
C TYR A 635 -20.15 -21.53 -3.42
N LEU A 636 -19.63 -20.30 -3.30
CA LEU A 636 -20.41 -19.12 -2.93
C LEU A 636 -21.48 -18.78 -3.98
N GLU A 637 -21.15 -18.84 -5.28
CA GLU A 637 -22.13 -18.74 -6.39
C GLU A 637 -23.28 -19.76 -6.26
N LEU A 638 -23.02 -20.96 -5.73
CA LEU A 638 -24.07 -21.94 -5.46
C LEU A 638 -24.80 -21.67 -4.14
N ALA A 639 -24.12 -21.17 -3.11
CA ALA A 639 -24.76 -20.81 -1.85
C ALA A 639 -25.83 -19.72 -2.06
N THR A 640 -25.50 -18.64 -2.78
CA THR A 640 -26.44 -17.56 -3.10
C THR A 640 -27.61 -18.08 -3.94
N TYR A 641 -27.34 -18.87 -5.00
CA TYR A 641 -28.39 -19.53 -5.78
C TYR A 641 -29.29 -20.44 -4.93
N CYS A 642 -28.76 -21.09 -3.89
CA CYS A 642 -29.55 -21.87 -2.93
C CYS A 642 -30.37 -21.00 -1.97
N GLN A 643 -29.96 -19.76 -1.68
CA GLN A 643 -30.75 -18.80 -0.91
C GLN A 643 -31.93 -18.26 -1.74
N ASP A 644 -31.70 -17.90 -3.00
CA ASP A 644 -32.71 -17.36 -3.94
C ASP A 644 -33.92 -18.30 -4.18
N ILE A 645 -33.80 -19.59 -3.82
CA ILE A 645 -34.80 -20.65 -4.05
C ILE A 645 -35.33 -21.29 -2.75
N ASP A 646 -35.11 -20.63 -1.60
CA ASP A 646 -35.48 -21.11 -0.26
C ASP A 646 -34.87 -22.50 0.06
N ARG A 647 -33.56 -22.68 -0.10
CA ARG A 647 -32.79 -23.89 0.26
C ARG A 647 -31.63 -23.59 1.21
N GLU A 648 -31.94 -22.89 2.29
CA GLU A 648 -30.96 -22.40 3.28
C GLU A 648 -29.99 -23.47 3.82
N GLU A 649 -30.46 -24.69 4.12
CA GLU A 649 -29.58 -25.80 4.57
C GLU A 649 -28.50 -26.18 3.53
N LEU A 650 -28.84 -26.14 2.24
CA LEU A 650 -27.88 -26.39 1.15
C LEU A 650 -26.98 -25.16 0.92
N ALA A 651 -27.47 -23.95 1.18
CA ALA A 651 -26.63 -22.76 1.19
C ALA A 651 -25.58 -22.83 2.31
N ILE A 652 -25.98 -23.22 3.53
CA ILE A 652 -25.07 -23.46 4.67
C ILE A 652 -24.00 -24.50 4.31
N GLU A 653 -24.40 -25.65 3.75
CA GLU A 653 -23.44 -26.70 3.33
C GLU A 653 -22.45 -26.18 2.26
N MET A 654 -22.91 -25.36 1.30
CA MET A 654 -22.01 -24.78 0.29
C MET A 654 -21.10 -23.69 0.87
N LEU A 655 -21.57 -22.85 1.79
CA LEU A 655 -20.75 -21.86 2.48
C LEU A 655 -19.65 -22.55 3.28
N GLU A 656 -19.97 -23.62 4.01
CA GLU A 656 -18.97 -24.44 4.70
C GLU A 656 -17.93 -25.04 3.72
N LEU A 657 -18.32 -25.46 2.52
CA LEU A 657 -17.40 -25.95 1.47
C LEU A 657 -16.55 -24.85 0.82
N ALA A 658 -17.06 -23.62 0.76
CA ALA A 658 -16.31 -22.45 0.31
C ALA A 658 -15.21 -22.08 1.32
N ILE A 659 -15.58 -21.97 2.61
CA ILE A 659 -14.68 -21.71 3.74
C ILE A 659 -13.61 -22.81 3.85
N ASP A 660 -14.00 -24.06 3.59
CA ASP A 660 -13.10 -25.21 3.60
C ASP A 660 -12.16 -25.26 2.37
N SER A 661 -12.47 -24.51 1.30
CA SER A 661 -11.64 -24.39 0.09
C SER A 661 -10.64 -23.23 0.16
N ASP A 662 -11.07 -22.04 0.58
CA ASP A 662 -10.18 -20.89 0.85
C ASP A 662 -10.63 -20.15 2.12
N SER A 663 -10.06 -20.51 3.27
CA SER A 663 -10.35 -19.87 4.56
C SER A 663 -9.81 -18.43 4.68
N SER A 664 -9.16 -17.88 3.64
CA SER A 664 -8.82 -16.44 3.56
C SER A 664 -9.89 -15.60 2.86
N MET A 665 -10.90 -16.25 2.25
CA MET A 665 -12.08 -15.56 1.70
C MET A 665 -13.11 -15.35 2.82
N LEU A 666 -13.32 -14.11 3.22
CA LEU A 666 -14.20 -13.75 4.35
C LEU A 666 -15.69 -13.73 3.98
N GLU A 667 -16.03 -13.42 2.73
CA GLU A 667 -17.42 -13.27 2.25
C GLU A 667 -18.33 -14.52 2.48
N PRO A 668 -17.86 -15.77 2.32
CA PRO A 668 -18.59 -16.96 2.78
C PRO A 668 -18.78 -17.03 4.31
N LEU A 669 -17.81 -16.55 5.09
CA LEU A 669 -17.94 -16.44 6.55
C LEU A 669 -18.93 -15.35 6.95
N ASP A 670 -18.96 -14.22 6.25
CA ASP A 670 -19.93 -13.13 6.46
C ASP A 670 -21.37 -13.63 6.27
N THR A 671 -21.61 -14.30 5.14
CA THR A 671 -22.94 -14.84 4.79
C THR A 671 -23.37 -15.93 5.77
N LEU A 672 -22.47 -16.84 6.13
CA LEU A 672 -22.78 -17.93 7.07
C LEU A 672 -22.95 -17.43 8.51
N ALA A 673 -22.14 -16.46 8.94
CA ALA A 673 -22.28 -15.83 10.24
C ALA A 673 -23.63 -15.14 10.39
N ARG A 674 -24.11 -14.44 9.36
CA ARG A 674 -25.44 -13.82 9.36
C ARG A 674 -26.55 -14.86 9.60
N ILE A 675 -26.60 -15.93 8.80
CA ILE A 675 -27.61 -16.99 8.92
C ILE A 675 -27.59 -17.63 10.32
N LEU A 676 -26.40 -18.03 10.80
CA LEU A 676 -26.28 -18.67 12.11
C LEU A 676 -26.58 -17.72 13.28
N SER A 677 -26.37 -16.41 13.11
CA SER A 677 -26.75 -15.39 14.11
C SER A 677 -28.25 -15.16 14.16
N GLU A 678 -28.92 -15.12 13.00
CA GLU A 678 -30.39 -15.07 12.90
C GLU A 678 -31.05 -16.30 13.55
N ARG A 679 -30.42 -17.47 13.43
CA ARG A 679 -30.81 -18.72 14.09
C ARG A 679 -30.38 -18.86 15.56
N GLN A 680 -29.48 -18.00 16.05
CA GLN A 680 -28.83 -18.08 17.37
C GLN A 680 -27.98 -19.36 17.58
N GLU A 681 -27.43 -19.93 16.52
CA GLU A 681 -26.64 -21.18 16.49
C GLU A 681 -25.15 -20.93 16.81
N TRP A 682 -24.90 -20.19 17.91
CA TRP A 682 -23.58 -19.65 18.29
C TRP A 682 -22.46 -20.70 18.35
N SER A 683 -22.73 -21.89 18.88
CA SER A 683 -21.73 -22.97 18.99
C SER A 683 -21.35 -23.60 17.64
N GLN A 684 -22.22 -23.52 16.62
CA GLN A 684 -21.83 -23.94 15.26
C GLN A 684 -20.94 -22.87 14.61
N LEU A 685 -21.29 -21.59 14.78
CA LEU A 685 -20.48 -20.47 14.31
C LEU A 685 -19.08 -20.45 14.96
N GLU A 686 -18.99 -20.73 16.26
CA GLU A 686 -17.73 -20.94 17.00
C GLU A 686 -16.88 -22.05 16.36
N ALA A 687 -17.49 -23.20 16.07
CA ALA A 687 -16.81 -24.34 15.48
C ALA A 687 -16.30 -24.05 14.05
N ILE A 688 -17.08 -23.32 13.24
CA ILE A 688 -16.70 -22.87 11.89
C ILE A 688 -15.51 -21.91 11.96
N TYR A 689 -15.57 -20.86 12.78
CA TYR A 689 -14.45 -19.92 12.93
C TYR A 689 -13.17 -20.60 13.43
N ARG A 690 -13.29 -21.51 14.41
CA ARG A 690 -12.15 -22.33 14.88
C ARG A 690 -11.60 -23.23 13.76
N ARG A 691 -12.45 -23.82 12.92
CA ARG A 691 -12.06 -24.64 11.76
C ARG A 691 -11.33 -23.82 10.70
N ALA A 692 -11.78 -22.60 10.43
CA ALA A 692 -11.14 -21.66 9.51
C ALA A 692 -9.74 -21.21 10.01
N LEU A 693 -9.62 -20.73 11.25
CA LEU A 693 -8.32 -20.41 11.87
C LEU A 693 -7.35 -21.62 11.82
N SER A 694 -7.85 -22.81 12.16
CA SER A 694 -7.05 -24.04 12.15
C SER A 694 -6.54 -24.46 10.76
N ARG A 695 -7.07 -23.87 9.67
CA ARG A 695 -6.52 -23.97 8.31
C ARG A 695 -5.57 -22.82 7.98
N LEU A 696 -5.92 -21.59 8.33
CA LEU A 696 -5.05 -20.42 8.16
C LEU A 696 -3.69 -20.60 8.86
N ASP A 697 -3.65 -21.32 9.99
CA ASP A 697 -2.43 -21.67 10.73
C ASP A 697 -1.51 -22.68 10.01
N ARG A 698 -1.95 -23.23 8.87
CA ARG A 698 -1.19 -24.19 8.04
C ARG A 698 -0.77 -23.60 6.70
N LEU A 699 -1.20 -22.38 6.39
CA LEU A 699 -0.76 -21.65 5.21
C LEU A 699 0.57 -20.93 5.49
N PRO A 700 1.38 -20.62 4.46
CA PRO A 700 2.53 -19.74 4.61
C PRO A 700 2.11 -18.37 5.19
N GLN A 701 3.00 -17.73 5.94
CA GLN A 701 2.76 -16.36 6.40
C GLN A 701 2.69 -15.40 5.19
N GLY A 702 1.71 -14.49 5.23
CA GLY A 702 1.44 -13.51 4.19
C GLY A 702 0.22 -12.67 4.55
N GLU A 703 0.06 -11.49 3.97
CA GLU A 703 -0.91 -10.51 4.45
C GLU A 703 -2.38 -10.99 4.35
N ALA A 704 -2.75 -11.69 3.28
CA ALA A 704 -4.09 -12.27 3.17
C ALA A 704 -4.41 -13.28 4.31
N ARG A 705 -3.39 -14.03 4.78
CA ARG A 705 -3.54 -14.95 5.91
C ARG A 705 -3.60 -14.20 7.24
N ARG A 706 -2.79 -13.13 7.43
CA ARG A 706 -2.86 -12.26 8.62
C ARG A 706 -4.21 -11.55 8.73
N ARG A 707 -4.66 -10.86 7.68
CA ARG A 707 -5.97 -10.16 7.66
C ARG A 707 -7.12 -11.09 7.99
N ALA A 708 -7.14 -12.29 7.42
CA ALA A 708 -8.18 -13.28 7.73
C ALA A 708 -8.06 -13.85 9.16
N ALA A 709 -6.85 -14.11 9.66
CA ALA A 709 -6.62 -14.61 11.01
C ALA A 709 -6.97 -13.56 12.09
N TRP A 710 -6.60 -12.29 11.86
CA TRP A 710 -7.00 -11.12 12.65
C TRP A 710 -8.53 -11.03 12.73
N GLU A 711 -9.23 -10.96 11.60
CA GLU A 711 -10.69 -10.73 11.58
C GLU A 711 -11.48 -11.90 12.18
N ILE A 712 -11.10 -13.15 11.89
CA ILE A 712 -11.76 -14.32 12.48
C ILE A 712 -11.44 -14.43 13.98
N GLY A 713 -10.22 -14.06 14.41
CA GLY A 713 -9.87 -13.93 15.82
C GLY A 713 -10.72 -12.88 16.54
N ARG A 714 -10.87 -11.69 15.95
CA ARG A 714 -11.71 -10.60 16.46
C ARG A 714 -13.18 -11.02 16.60
N ARG A 715 -13.72 -11.72 15.60
CA ARG A 715 -15.09 -12.28 15.62
C ARG A 715 -15.29 -13.35 16.68
N LEU A 716 -14.31 -14.23 16.89
CA LEU A 716 -14.34 -15.20 17.99
C LEU A 716 -14.29 -14.49 19.35
N GLY A 717 -13.47 -13.45 19.49
CA GLY A 717 -13.45 -12.59 20.68
C GLY A 717 -14.84 -12.01 21.00
N LEU A 718 -15.50 -11.41 20.01
CA LEU A 718 -16.85 -10.87 20.14
C LEU A 718 -17.87 -11.97 20.49
N LEU A 719 -17.88 -13.09 19.76
CA LEU A 719 -18.78 -14.23 19.99
C LEU A 719 -18.65 -14.77 21.42
N PHE A 720 -17.43 -14.89 21.93
CA PHE A 720 -17.18 -15.35 23.30
C PHE A 720 -17.54 -14.31 24.37
N ARG A 721 -17.41 -13.01 24.08
CA ARG A 721 -17.76 -11.92 25.00
C ARG A 721 -19.28 -11.71 25.09
N ASP A 722 -19.98 -11.73 23.95
CA ASP A 722 -21.33 -11.19 23.81
C ASP A 722 -22.43 -12.27 23.73
N HIS A 723 -22.09 -13.53 23.39
CA HIS A 723 -23.09 -14.59 23.17
C HIS A 723 -22.77 -15.92 23.88
N LEU A 724 -21.50 -16.27 24.11
CA LEU A 724 -21.10 -17.46 24.86
C LEU A 724 -20.68 -17.18 26.32
N GLU A 725 -20.66 -15.90 26.72
CA GLU A 725 -20.38 -15.42 28.08
C GLU A 725 -19.07 -15.93 28.75
N ASP A 726 -18.05 -16.27 27.95
CA ASP A 726 -16.69 -16.59 28.45
C ASP A 726 -15.69 -15.46 28.09
N PRO A 727 -15.60 -14.40 28.92
CA PRO A 727 -14.64 -13.31 28.72
C PRO A 727 -13.18 -13.77 28.79
N THR A 728 -12.88 -14.90 29.44
CA THR A 728 -11.52 -15.45 29.52
C THR A 728 -11.05 -16.04 28.19
N VAL A 729 -11.95 -16.73 27.47
CA VAL A 729 -11.69 -17.23 26.12
C VAL A 729 -11.77 -16.11 25.09
N ALA A 730 -12.70 -15.16 25.26
CA ALA A 730 -12.76 -13.95 24.43
C ALA A 730 -11.44 -13.18 24.42
N LEU A 731 -10.85 -12.94 25.60
CA LEU A 731 -9.58 -12.26 25.76
C LEU A 731 -8.46 -12.93 24.95
N ALA A 732 -8.34 -14.26 25.02
CA ALA A 732 -7.33 -15.01 24.28
C ALA A 732 -7.49 -14.92 22.75
N TYR A 733 -8.72 -14.72 22.25
CA TYR A 733 -8.97 -14.51 20.82
C TYR A 733 -8.74 -13.06 20.36
N PHE A 734 -9.03 -12.07 21.20
CA PHE A 734 -8.66 -10.67 20.93
C PHE A 734 -7.14 -10.47 20.96
N GLU A 735 -6.44 -11.08 21.92
CA GLU A 735 -4.97 -11.06 21.98
C GLU A 735 -4.36 -11.69 20.73
N ARG A 736 -4.79 -12.90 20.36
CA ARG A 736 -4.37 -13.55 19.11
C ARG A 736 -4.72 -12.74 17.85
N SER A 737 -5.80 -11.95 17.89
CA SER A 737 -6.14 -11.03 16.79
C SER A 737 -5.09 -9.91 16.69
N VAL A 738 -4.74 -9.29 17.81
CA VAL A 738 -3.69 -8.27 17.91
C VAL A 738 -2.30 -8.82 17.55
N ASP A 739 -1.98 -10.08 17.89
CA ASP A 739 -0.73 -10.72 17.47
C ASP A 739 -0.59 -10.83 15.93
N GLU A 740 -1.71 -10.92 15.20
CA GLU A 740 -1.74 -10.96 13.72
C GLU A 740 -1.64 -9.56 13.08
N ARG A 741 -2.01 -8.50 13.83
CA ARG A 741 -1.92 -7.08 13.45
C ARG A 741 -1.58 -6.19 14.66
N PRO A 742 -0.29 -6.06 15.06
CA PRO A 742 0.13 -5.27 16.23
C PRO A 742 -0.04 -3.75 16.10
N GLU A 743 -0.59 -3.28 14.98
CA GLU A 743 -1.04 -1.91 14.75
C GLU A 743 -2.55 -1.69 14.99
N ASP A 744 -3.31 -2.75 15.33
CA ASP A 744 -4.73 -2.66 15.68
C ASP A 744 -4.93 -2.04 17.08
N LEU A 745 -4.92 -0.72 17.09
CA LEU A 745 -5.22 0.12 18.25
C LEU A 745 -6.61 -0.13 18.86
N GLY A 746 -7.59 -0.59 18.07
CA GLY A 746 -8.91 -0.97 18.57
C GLY A 746 -8.84 -2.28 19.35
N GLY A 747 -8.18 -3.28 18.77
CA GLY A 747 -7.86 -4.55 19.40
C GLY A 747 -7.08 -4.37 20.72
N HIS A 748 -6.01 -3.58 20.72
CA HIS A 748 -5.24 -3.28 21.93
C HIS A 748 -6.11 -2.68 23.06
N LEU A 749 -7.02 -1.74 22.75
CA LEU A 749 -7.95 -1.20 23.74
C LEU A 749 -8.95 -2.25 24.27
N VAL A 750 -9.54 -3.07 23.39
CA VAL A 750 -10.49 -4.12 23.79
C VAL A 750 -9.82 -5.18 24.67
N VAL A 751 -8.59 -5.58 24.32
CA VAL A 751 -7.77 -6.48 25.14
C VAL A 751 -7.45 -5.84 26.49
N ALA A 752 -7.05 -4.57 26.51
CA ALA A 752 -6.72 -3.85 27.75
C ALA A 752 -7.91 -3.77 28.72
N ASP A 753 -9.10 -3.38 28.25
CA ASP A 753 -10.29 -3.28 29.11
C ASP A 753 -10.77 -4.67 29.60
N LEU A 754 -10.80 -5.66 28.71
CA LEU A 754 -11.19 -7.02 29.07
C LEU A 754 -10.19 -7.66 30.05
N ALA A 755 -8.89 -7.39 29.91
CA ALA A 755 -7.88 -7.78 30.88
C ALA A 755 -8.02 -7.03 32.22
N ARG A 756 -8.44 -5.75 32.23
CA ARG A 756 -8.71 -4.97 33.46
C ARG A 756 -9.92 -5.52 34.22
N THR A 757 -11.02 -5.81 33.54
CA THR A 757 -12.25 -6.37 34.16
C THR A 757 -12.02 -7.78 34.68
N LEU A 758 -11.20 -8.59 34.00
CA LEU A 758 -10.76 -9.92 34.47
C LEU A 758 -9.66 -9.90 35.55
N GLY A 759 -9.20 -8.74 36.00
CA GLY A 759 -8.12 -8.62 37.00
C GLY A 759 -6.72 -8.99 36.49
N ARG A 760 -6.54 -9.26 35.19
CA ARG A 760 -5.27 -9.63 34.54
C ARG A 760 -4.43 -8.39 34.24
N HIS A 761 -4.15 -7.62 35.28
CA HIS A 761 -3.56 -6.28 35.18
C HIS A 761 -2.19 -6.24 34.47
N GLU A 762 -1.38 -7.29 34.58
CA GLU A 762 -0.09 -7.40 33.87
C GLU A 762 -0.27 -7.38 32.35
N ARG A 763 -1.28 -8.10 31.84
CA ARG A 763 -1.58 -8.16 30.39
C ARG A 763 -2.21 -6.86 29.92
N ALA A 764 -3.09 -6.27 30.73
CA ALA A 764 -3.62 -4.93 30.48
C ALA A 764 -2.50 -3.88 30.34
N LEU A 765 -1.47 -3.94 31.19
CA LEU A 765 -0.34 -3.00 31.14
C LEU A 765 0.39 -3.04 29.80
N VAL A 766 0.61 -4.24 29.23
CA VAL A 766 1.25 -4.42 27.92
C VAL A 766 0.42 -3.76 26.83
N HIS A 767 -0.84 -4.16 26.66
CA HIS A 767 -1.66 -3.64 25.55
C HIS A 767 -2.00 -2.15 25.71
N LEU A 768 -2.03 -1.60 26.93
CA LEU A 768 -2.12 -0.16 27.17
C LEU A 768 -0.84 0.60 26.77
N ARG A 769 0.35 0.01 26.97
CA ARG A 769 1.62 0.62 26.50
C ARG A 769 1.65 0.69 24.98
N ASP A 770 1.24 -0.37 24.30
CA ASP A 770 1.21 -0.40 22.84
C ASP A 770 0.12 0.52 22.27
N ALA A 771 -1.07 0.57 22.89
CA ALA A 771 -2.08 1.58 22.56
C ALA A 771 -1.56 3.02 22.72
N ALA A 772 -0.74 3.28 23.75
CA ALA A 772 -0.09 4.57 23.99
C ALA A 772 1.12 4.85 23.06
N LYS A 773 1.70 3.84 22.40
CA LYS A 773 2.65 4.01 21.28
C LYS A 773 1.92 4.34 19.97
N LEU A 774 0.76 3.70 19.73
CA LEU A 774 -0.02 3.79 18.49
C LEU A 774 -0.87 5.08 18.39
N ASP A 775 -1.37 5.59 19.52
CA ASP A 775 -1.97 6.92 19.66
C ASP A 775 -1.45 7.60 20.96
N PRO A 776 -0.31 8.31 20.86
CA PRO A 776 0.28 9.02 21.99
C PRO A 776 -0.48 10.28 22.43
N GLN A 777 -1.58 10.66 21.78
CA GLN A 777 -2.41 11.81 22.18
C GLN A 777 -3.61 11.40 23.05
N ARG A 778 -3.94 10.10 23.11
CA ARG A 778 -5.08 9.58 23.88
C ARG A 778 -4.86 9.62 25.40
N ALA A 779 -5.25 10.74 26.01
CA ALA A 779 -5.27 10.94 27.47
C ALA A 779 -5.74 9.71 28.27
N GLN A 780 -6.84 9.07 27.85
CA GLN A 780 -7.41 7.90 28.54
C GLN A 780 -6.43 6.72 28.66
N SER A 781 -5.59 6.47 27.64
CA SER A 781 -4.58 5.40 27.69
C SER A 781 -3.62 5.61 28.86
N PHE A 782 -3.25 6.86 29.14
CA PHE A 782 -2.30 7.22 30.20
C PHE A 782 -2.96 7.20 31.59
N HIS A 783 -4.20 7.64 31.72
CA HIS A 783 -4.99 7.46 32.96
C HIS A 783 -5.17 5.97 33.30
N ASP A 784 -5.43 5.13 32.27
CA ASP A 784 -5.58 3.69 32.43
C ASP A 784 -4.25 3.00 32.79
N LEU A 785 -3.14 3.43 32.18
CA LEU A 785 -1.77 3.00 32.54
C LEU A 785 -1.45 3.33 33.99
N PHE A 786 -1.74 4.56 34.44
CA PHE A 786 -1.51 4.98 35.83
C PHE A 786 -2.26 4.07 36.81
N ASP A 787 -3.54 3.82 36.56
CA ASP A 787 -4.38 3.07 37.49
C ASP A 787 -4.08 1.55 37.47
N VAL A 788 -3.64 1.00 36.33
CA VAL A 788 -3.13 -0.39 36.23
C VAL A 788 -1.78 -0.53 36.92
N ALA A 789 -0.83 0.39 36.69
CA ALA A 789 0.48 0.38 37.35
C ALA A 789 0.37 0.53 38.88
N GLN A 790 -0.55 1.37 39.37
CA GLN A 790 -0.88 1.50 40.79
C GLN A 790 -1.41 0.17 41.38
N LYS A 791 -2.30 -0.54 40.68
CA LYS A 791 -2.82 -1.86 41.12
C LYS A 791 -1.71 -2.93 41.14
N LEU A 792 -0.79 -2.88 40.17
CA LEU A 792 0.39 -3.77 40.09
C LEU A 792 1.52 -3.41 41.07
N ARG A 793 1.42 -2.28 41.79
CA ARG A 793 2.49 -1.72 42.63
C ARG A 793 3.79 -1.47 41.86
N GLN A 794 3.67 -0.95 40.64
CA GLN A 794 4.79 -0.50 39.80
C GLN A 794 4.84 1.04 39.83
N PRO A 795 5.46 1.66 40.87
CA PRO A 795 5.38 3.11 41.07
C PRO A 795 6.07 3.90 39.96
N ASP A 796 7.16 3.38 39.36
CA ASP A 796 7.84 4.07 38.26
C ASP A 796 6.99 4.11 36.98
N ALA A 797 6.25 3.05 36.67
CA ALA A 797 5.32 3.02 35.55
C ALA A 797 4.13 3.97 35.77
N ALA A 798 3.64 4.08 37.02
CA ALA A 798 2.63 5.08 37.39
C ALA A 798 3.19 6.51 37.30
N TYR A 799 4.41 6.75 37.77
CA TYR A 799 5.08 8.05 37.64
C TYR A 799 5.29 8.43 36.17
N ALA A 800 5.71 7.49 35.32
CA ALA A 800 5.85 7.70 33.88
C ALA A 800 4.53 8.09 33.20
N ALA A 801 3.42 7.41 33.53
CA ALA A 801 2.10 7.80 33.06
C ALA A 801 1.71 9.21 33.53
N ALA A 802 1.98 9.55 34.80
CA ALA A 802 1.71 10.86 35.37
C ALA A 802 2.58 12.00 34.77
N VAL A 803 3.80 11.71 34.33
CA VAL A 803 4.64 12.64 33.54
C VAL A 803 3.95 12.98 32.22
N VAL A 804 3.40 11.98 31.51
CA VAL A 804 2.68 12.20 30.25
C VAL A 804 1.37 12.96 30.46
N THR A 805 0.50 12.54 31.38
CA THR A 805 -0.77 13.25 31.59
C THR A 805 -0.54 14.69 32.07
N THR A 806 0.55 14.95 32.79
CA THR A 806 0.94 16.32 33.18
C THR A 806 1.47 17.12 31.99
N HIS A 807 2.27 16.51 31.10
CA HIS A 807 2.75 17.17 29.88
C HIS A 807 1.61 17.51 28.91
N LEU A 808 0.61 16.64 28.78
CA LEU A 808 -0.62 16.86 28.00
C LEU A 808 -1.61 17.82 28.68
N GLY A 809 -1.35 18.26 29.93
CA GLY A 809 -2.22 19.18 30.67
C GLY A 809 -3.52 18.57 31.22
N VAL A 810 -3.72 17.25 31.08
CA VAL A 810 -4.95 16.51 31.44
C VAL A 810 -4.89 15.83 32.80
N ALA A 811 -3.73 15.78 33.46
CA ALA A 811 -3.48 14.98 34.65
C ALA A 811 -4.54 15.09 35.75
N GLU A 812 -4.89 13.96 36.37
CA GLU A 812 -5.74 13.92 37.56
C GLU A 812 -5.03 14.37 38.84
N SER A 813 -5.78 14.58 39.93
CA SER A 813 -5.22 14.98 41.23
C SER A 813 -4.25 13.94 41.83
N ARG A 814 -4.47 12.64 41.58
CA ARG A 814 -3.57 11.54 42.01
C ARG A 814 -2.27 11.52 41.20
N GLU A 815 -2.38 11.76 39.90
CA GLU A 815 -1.26 11.79 38.96
C GLU A 815 -0.36 13.00 39.22
N ARG A 816 -0.95 14.20 39.30
CA ARG A 816 -0.21 15.44 39.63
C ARG A 816 0.53 15.32 40.95
N PHE A 817 -0.06 14.67 41.96
CA PHE A 817 0.60 14.42 43.24
C PHE A 817 1.85 13.54 43.08
N LEU A 818 1.74 12.39 42.41
CA LEU A 818 2.86 11.47 42.18
C LEU A 818 3.95 12.09 41.30
N HIS A 819 3.56 12.87 40.29
CA HIS A 819 4.47 13.66 39.47
C HIS A 819 5.22 14.70 40.32
N ASP A 820 4.51 15.49 41.11
CA ASP A 820 5.09 16.57 41.90
C ASP A 820 5.97 16.08 43.07
N GLU A 821 5.73 14.87 43.58
CA GLU A 821 6.55 14.21 44.58
C GLU A 821 7.89 13.68 44.01
N HIS A 822 7.90 13.19 42.77
CA HIS A 822 9.06 12.48 42.20
C HIS A 822 9.79 13.22 41.06
N LYS A 823 9.25 14.32 40.53
CA LYS A 823 9.90 15.08 39.45
C LYS A 823 11.30 15.57 39.82
N PRO A 824 12.30 15.47 38.92
CA PRO A 824 13.66 15.87 39.24
C PRO A 824 13.76 17.40 39.39
N ASN A 825 14.43 17.84 40.47
CA ASN A 825 14.77 19.25 40.69
C ASN A 825 15.98 19.64 39.83
N GLY A 826 15.78 19.70 38.50
CA GLY A 826 16.83 19.84 37.50
C GLY A 826 17.13 18.49 36.85
N VAL A 827 18.38 18.03 36.93
CA VAL A 827 18.84 16.76 36.34
C VAL A 827 18.56 15.59 37.31
N PRO A 828 18.19 14.39 36.82
CA PRO A 828 18.03 13.19 37.64
C PRO A 828 19.25 12.83 38.48
N ARG A 829 19.02 12.19 39.63
CA ARG A 829 20.09 11.68 40.49
C ARG A 829 20.47 10.25 40.09
N PHE A 830 21.24 10.13 39.02
CA PHE A 830 21.81 8.85 38.58
C PHE A 830 22.62 8.18 39.70
N LEU A 831 22.47 6.86 39.84
CA LEU A 831 23.26 6.02 40.75
C LEU A 831 24.27 5.15 39.99
N SER A 832 23.94 4.81 38.74
CA SER A 832 24.71 3.94 37.84
C SER A 832 24.82 4.57 36.45
N ALA A 833 25.86 4.21 35.70
CA ALA A 833 25.89 4.44 34.26
C ALA A 833 24.99 3.44 33.53
N MET A 834 24.46 3.85 32.38
CA MET A 834 23.70 3.00 31.48
C MET A 834 24.59 1.84 30.96
N PRO A 835 24.10 0.59 30.95
CA PRO A 835 24.81 -0.54 30.34
C PRO A 835 24.90 -0.36 28.82
N ALA A 836 25.84 -1.06 28.16
CA ALA A 836 26.05 -0.93 26.72
C ALA A 836 24.80 -1.36 25.92
N GLU A 837 24.16 -2.43 26.40
CA GLU A 837 22.89 -2.99 25.92
C GLU A 837 21.71 -2.01 26.06
N GLY A 838 21.84 -0.98 26.91
CA GLY A 838 20.87 0.11 27.02
C GLY A 838 20.76 0.97 25.75
N TRP A 839 21.77 0.96 24.88
CA TRP A 839 21.69 1.65 23.59
C TRP A 839 20.67 1.01 22.63
N ASP A 840 20.40 -0.29 22.73
CA ASP A 840 19.34 -0.93 21.96
C ASP A 840 17.94 -0.53 22.42
N LEU A 841 17.76 -0.30 23.74
CA LEU A 841 16.51 0.20 24.32
C LEU A 841 16.22 1.67 23.97
N LEU A 842 17.23 2.43 23.54
CA LEU A 842 17.05 3.80 23.03
C LEU A 842 16.68 3.83 21.54
N ARG A 843 17.08 2.83 20.74
CA ARG A 843 16.78 2.75 19.30
C ARG A 843 15.29 2.41 19.06
N ASP A 844 14.87 2.57 17.81
CA ASP A 844 13.52 2.17 17.39
C ASP A 844 13.37 0.64 17.42
N GLU A 845 12.20 0.15 17.88
CA GLU A 845 11.84 -1.27 17.91
C GLU A 845 11.58 -1.81 16.50
N ARG A 846 11.10 -0.94 15.58
CA ARG A 846 10.72 -1.26 14.20
C ARG A 846 11.79 -0.80 13.19
N ARG A 847 13.07 -0.79 13.59
CA ARG A 847 14.21 -0.40 12.72
C ARG A 847 14.61 -1.51 11.75
N ASP A 848 15.13 -1.12 10.59
CA ASP A 848 15.75 -2.05 9.64
C ASP A 848 17.16 -2.43 10.11
N THR A 849 17.26 -3.58 10.78
CA THR A 849 18.53 -4.12 11.29
C THR A 849 19.47 -4.62 10.19
N LEU A 850 18.98 -4.88 8.97
CA LEU A 850 19.81 -5.35 7.84
C LEU A 850 20.53 -4.14 7.21
N THR A 851 19.78 -3.06 6.95
CA THR A 851 20.37 -1.78 6.53
C THR A 851 21.30 -1.22 7.60
N GLU A 852 20.91 -1.30 8.88
CA GLU A 852 21.75 -0.90 10.01
C GLU A 852 23.09 -1.65 10.02
N GLY A 853 23.08 -2.98 9.86
CA GLY A 853 24.30 -3.80 9.87
C GLY A 853 25.27 -3.51 8.71
N VAL A 854 24.75 -3.19 7.52
CA VAL A 854 25.59 -2.76 6.38
C VAL A 854 26.22 -1.39 6.63
N LEU A 855 25.45 -0.45 7.20
CA LEU A 855 25.97 0.86 7.61
C LEU A 855 27.00 0.73 8.74
N GLU A 856 26.80 -0.20 9.69
CA GLU A 856 27.76 -0.48 10.77
C GLU A 856 29.09 -1.02 10.24
N ALA A 857 29.05 -1.99 9.32
CA ALA A 857 30.25 -2.58 8.75
C ALA A 857 31.10 -1.57 7.93
N ILE A 858 30.48 -0.63 7.21
CA ILE A 858 31.20 0.37 6.39
C ILE A 858 31.64 1.61 7.19
N ALA A 859 30.99 1.91 8.32
CA ALA A 859 31.12 3.20 9.03
C ALA A 859 32.57 3.62 9.29
N SER A 860 33.42 2.72 9.80
CA SER A 860 34.82 3.07 10.13
C SER A 860 35.65 3.44 8.90
N ALA A 861 35.45 2.73 7.77
CA ALA A 861 36.19 2.97 6.53
C ALA A 861 35.72 4.26 5.84
N ALA A 862 34.40 4.49 5.80
CA ALA A 862 33.82 5.71 5.25
C ALA A 862 34.26 6.97 6.04
N ILE A 863 34.24 6.92 7.38
CA ILE A 863 34.68 8.04 8.22
C ILE A 863 36.18 8.33 8.03
N ALA A 864 37.03 7.30 7.96
CA ALA A 864 38.46 7.45 7.69
C ALA A 864 38.72 8.08 6.31
N ALA A 865 38.05 7.56 5.27
CA ALA A 865 38.12 8.10 3.91
C ALA A 865 37.70 9.57 3.84
N ARG A 866 36.62 9.98 4.54
CA ARG A 866 36.19 11.38 4.58
C ARG A 866 37.18 12.28 5.31
N LEU A 867 37.77 11.82 6.40
CA LEU A 867 38.80 12.57 7.14
C LEU A 867 40.04 12.80 6.27
N GLU A 868 40.51 11.78 5.55
CA GLU A 868 41.62 11.90 4.60
C GLU A 868 41.27 12.85 3.43
N GLN A 869 40.07 12.74 2.86
CA GLN A 869 39.58 13.66 1.83
C GLN A 869 39.62 15.11 2.33
N LEU A 870 38.98 15.41 3.46
CA LEU A 870 38.93 16.77 4.03
C LEU A 870 40.32 17.30 4.42
N ALA A 871 41.25 16.43 4.82
CA ALA A 871 42.65 16.81 5.03
C ALA A 871 43.34 17.19 3.72
N SER A 872 43.17 16.39 2.67
CA SER A 872 43.77 16.64 1.34
C SER A 872 43.24 17.91 0.67
N GLU A 873 41.95 18.24 0.89
CA GLU A 873 41.31 19.46 0.41
C GLU A 873 41.63 20.70 1.29
N GLY A 874 42.32 20.53 2.42
CA GLY A 874 42.60 21.61 3.37
C GLY A 874 41.36 22.15 4.10
N ARG A 875 40.28 21.35 4.18
CA ARG A 875 38.96 21.74 4.69
C ARG A 875 38.67 21.28 6.13
N LEU A 876 39.56 20.50 6.75
CA LEU A 876 39.45 20.18 8.18
C LEU A 876 39.48 21.47 9.02
N PRO A 877 38.54 21.68 9.96
CA PRO A 877 38.51 22.89 10.79
C PRO A 877 39.77 23.05 11.66
N ALA A 878 40.45 24.19 11.52
CA ALA A 878 41.59 24.54 12.36
C ALA A 878 41.11 24.91 13.78
N LEU A 879 41.33 24.02 14.75
CA LEU A 879 40.97 24.22 16.16
C LEU A 879 42.16 24.77 16.94
N ASP A 880 41.95 25.85 17.71
CA ASP A 880 42.95 26.40 18.60
C ASP A 880 43.08 25.53 19.88
N PRO A 881 44.27 24.95 20.17
CA PRO A 881 44.48 24.16 21.39
C PRO A 881 44.22 24.96 22.68
N SER A 882 44.28 26.29 22.67
CA SER A 882 43.96 27.14 23.82
C SER A 882 42.46 27.12 24.19
N GLN A 883 41.59 26.76 23.24
CA GLN A 883 40.15 26.67 23.43
C GLN A 883 39.70 25.29 23.95
N LYS A 884 40.53 24.23 23.82
CA LYS A 884 40.25 22.88 24.32
C LYS A 884 40.15 22.87 25.84
N GLN A 885 39.09 22.28 26.37
CA GLN A 885 38.78 22.27 27.80
C GLN A 885 39.16 20.94 28.47
N ASP A 886 39.65 21.03 29.71
CA ASP A 886 39.79 19.88 30.60
C ASP A 886 38.42 19.55 31.20
N LEU A 887 37.83 18.42 30.79
CA LEU A 887 36.49 18.00 31.24
C LEU A 887 36.40 17.70 32.75
N GLN A 888 37.53 17.42 33.42
CA GLN A 888 37.57 17.13 34.85
C GLN A 888 37.85 18.40 35.70
N ARG A 889 38.41 19.45 35.10
CA ARG A 889 38.79 20.70 35.80
C ARG A 889 38.00 21.95 35.42
N SER A 890 37.33 21.96 34.27
CA SER A 890 36.59 23.15 33.82
C SER A 890 35.40 23.46 34.73
N THR A 891 35.21 24.73 35.05
CA THR A 891 34.05 25.23 35.81
C THR A 891 32.83 25.49 34.93
N ILE A 892 33.00 25.45 33.60
CA ILE A 892 31.96 25.78 32.61
C ILE A 892 30.86 24.71 32.60
N SER A 893 29.60 25.12 32.76
CA SER A 893 28.46 24.21 32.94
C SER A 893 28.30 23.20 31.80
N ILE A 894 28.41 23.63 30.53
CA ILE A 894 28.28 22.72 29.38
C ILE A 894 29.45 21.72 29.30
N VAL A 895 30.69 22.13 29.59
CA VAL A 895 31.85 21.24 29.60
C VAL A 895 31.70 20.16 30.68
N ARG A 896 31.26 20.56 31.88
CA ARG A 896 30.94 19.63 32.97
C ARG A 896 29.77 18.72 32.60
N SER A 897 28.81 19.20 31.81
CA SER A 897 27.66 18.41 31.34
C SER A 897 28.10 17.32 30.36
N PHE A 898 29.04 17.60 29.44
CA PHE A 898 29.68 16.53 28.66
C PHE A 898 30.43 15.52 29.54
N ALA A 899 31.14 15.99 30.58
CA ALA A 899 31.93 15.12 31.45
C ALA A 899 31.08 14.08 32.20
N TRP A 900 29.94 14.49 32.78
CA TRP A 900 29.03 13.54 33.45
C TRP A 900 28.05 12.85 32.49
N GLY A 901 27.61 13.52 31.42
CA GLY A 901 26.70 12.93 30.43
C GLY A 901 27.35 11.76 29.69
N SER A 902 28.62 11.90 29.32
CA SER A 902 29.38 10.80 28.70
C SER A 902 29.54 9.62 29.66
N HIS A 903 29.81 9.90 30.94
CA HIS A 903 29.92 8.88 31.97
C HIS A 903 28.61 8.10 32.16
N PHE A 904 27.47 8.78 32.31
CA PHE A 904 26.19 8.10 32.56
C PHE A 904 25.56 7.47 31.32
N LEU A 905 25.89 7.89 30.09
CA LEU A 905 25.51 7.18 28.86
C LEU A 905 26.50 6.07 28.45
N GLY A 906 27.58 5.85 29.21
CA GLY A 906 28.58 4.81 28.93
C GLY A 906 29.45 5.08 27.69
N VAL A 907 29.56 6.33 27.23
CA VAL A 907 30.26 6.72 25.99
C VAL A 907 31.59 7.41 26.26
N MET A 908 32.51 7.32 25.29
CA MET A 908 33.78 8.04 25.36
C MET A 908 33.55 9.56 25.32
N PRO A 909 34.14 10.34 26.27
CA PRO A 909 33.93 11.78 26.32
C PRO A 909 34.61 12.48 25.13
N PRO A 910 33.91 13.38 24.42
CA PRO A 910 34.49 14.11 23.30
C PRO A 910 35.44 15.22 23.75
N ALA A 911 36.34 15.62 22.86
CA ALA A 911 37.13 16.82 23.00
C ALA A 911 36.23 18.07 22.89
N VAL A 912 36.03 18.78 24.00
CA VAL A 912 35.18 19.99 24.04
C VAL A 912 36.04 21.24 23.87
N TYR A 913 35.74 22.03 22.84
CA TYR A 913 36.30 23.35 22.58
C TYR A 913 35.23 24.42 22.87
N VAL A 914 35.63 25.55 23.47
CA VAL A 914 34.71 26.64 23.86
C VAL A 914 35.00 27.90 23.04
N ARG A 915 33.96 28.45 22.41
CA ARG A 915 34.01 29.72 21.66
C ARG A 915 32.86 30.64 22.02
N GLU A 916 33.16 31.69 22.79
CA GLU A 916 32.18 32.73 23.17
C GLU A 916 31.73 33.61 21.99
N ASP A 917 32.48 33.61 20.88
CA ASP A 917 32.21 34.38 19.66
C ASP A 917 31.35 33.65 18.63
N ALA A 918 31.14 32.34 18.78
CA ALA A 918 30.35 31.53 17.86
C ALA A 918 28.88 31.53 18.27
N ALA A 919 28.00 32.13 17.44
CA ALA A 919 26.56 32.26 17.67
C ALA A 919 25.76 30.94 17.46
N VAL A 920 26.29 29.83 17.98
CA VAL A 920 25.74 28.47 17.88
C VAL A 920 25.54 27.87 19.28
N SER A 921 24.84 26.73 19.37
CA SER A 921 24.70 25.97 20.62
C SER A 921 25.83 24.95 20.75
N LEU A 922 25.68 23.78 20.11
CA LEU A 922 26.67 22.72 20.01
C LEU A 922 26.86 22.37 18.54
N VAL A 923 28.12 22.21 18.11
CA VAL A 923 28.46 21.80 16.75
C VAL A 923 29.48 20.66 16.83
N ALA A 924 29.15 19.53 16.21
CA ALA A 924 30.09 18.42 16.08
C ALA A 924 31.11 18.78 15.00
N ILE A 925 32.39 18.56 15.28
CA ILE A 925 33.48 18.87 14.36
C ILE A 925 33.96 17.58 13.68
N PRO A 926 34.02 17.51 12.34
CA PRO A 926 34.63 16.41 11.61
C PRO A 926 36.11 16.25 11.99
N ALA A 927 36.39 15.27 12.84
CA ALA A 927 37.69 14.96 13.40
C ALA A 927 37.81 13.46 13.74
N GLU A 928 39.05 13.00 13.94
CA GLU A 928 39.37 11.62 14.32
C GLU A 928 38.85 11.30 15.73
N GLU A 929 39.36 12.02 16.75
CA GLU A 929 38.73 12.07 18.09
C GLU A 929 37.35 12.74 17.98
N ALA A 930 36.34 12.19 18.66
CA ALA A 930 35.02 12.80 18.73
C ALA A 930 35.16 14.22 19.32
N THR A 931 34.75 15.24 18.59
CA THR A 931 35.07 16.64 18.90
C THR A 931 33.83 17.52 18.82
N VAL A 932 33.65 18.37 19.83
CA VAL A 932 32.49 19.26 19.98
C VAL A 932 32.95 20.69 20.20
N LEU A 933 32.29 21.63 19.52
CA LEU A 933 32.44 23.06 19.71
C LEU A 933 31.20 23.62 20.40
N ALA A 934 31.38 24.11 21.62
CA ALA A 934 30.34 24.77 22.42
C ALA A 934 30.38 26.29 22.18
N GLY A 935 29.30 26.80 21.58
CA GLY A 935 29.12 28.21 21.25
C GLY A 935 28.34 29.01 22.30
N GLN A 936 28.12 30.28 22.02
CA GLN A 936 27.46 31.26 22.89
C GLN A 936 26.11 30.78 23.45
N HIS A 937 25.30 30.05 22.65
CA HIS A 937 23.96 29.60 23.05
C HIS A 937 23.95 28.36 23.97
N ALA A 938 25.09 27.68 24.14
CA ALA A 938 25.28 26.63 25.15
C ALA A 938 26.01 27.15 26.41
N LEU A 939 26.63 28.34 26.34
CA LEU A 939 27.42 28.92 27.43
C LEU A 939 26.60 29.84 28.35
N ARG A 940 25.46 30.37 27.88
CA ARG A 940 24.67 31.39 28.60
C ARG A 940 23.17 31.11 28.48
N GLY A 941 22.40 31.45 29.52
CA GLY A 941 20.93 31.43 29.50
C GLY A 941 20.26 30.05 29.62
N ARG A 942 21.01 28.95 29.74
CA ARG A 942 20.49 27.58 29.86
C ARG A 942 20.54 27.05 31.29
N THR A 943 19.49 26.34 31.70
CA THR A 943 19.46 25.51 32.91
C THR A 943 20.28 24.22 32.74
N LEU A 944 20.58 23.54 33.84
CA LEU A 944 21.33 22.27 33.77
C LEU A 944 20.54 21.15 33.06
N ALA A 945 19.21 21.15 33.15
CA ALA A 945 18.35 20.18 32.46
C ALA A 945 18.33 20.42 30.94
N GLU A 946 18.32 21.68 30.49
CA GLU A 946 18.46 21.99 29.05
C GLU A 946 19.83 21.56 28.51
N LEU A 947 20.91 21.85 29.26
CA LEU A 947 22.26 21.42 28.89
C LEU A 947 22.37 19.89 28.85
N ALA A 948 21.69 19.17 29.75
CA ALA A 948 21.63 17.72 29.76
C ALA A 948 20.97 17.14 28.50
N PHE A 949 19.83 17.70 28.09
CA PHE A 949 19.13 17.27 26.87
C PHE A 949 19.98 17.47 25.62
N LEU A 950 20.58 18.66 25.50
CA LEU A 950 21.47 19.02 24.40
C LEU A 950 22.71 18.11 24.35
N VAL A 951 23.34 17.84 25.50
CA VAL A 951 24.49 16.93 25.59
C VAL A 951 24.12 15.50 25.22
N GLY A 952 23.03 14.95 25.75
CA GLY A 952 22.63 13.57 25.47
C GLY A 952 22.36 13.33 23.98
N ARG A 953 21.61 14.24 23.33
CA ARG A 953 21.42 14.22 21.87
C ARG A 953 22.73 14.31 21.11
N HIS A 954 23.62 15.23 21.49
CA HIS A 954 24.87 15.45 20.78
C HIS A 954 25.85 14.27 20.91
N LEU A 955 25.84 13.60 22.06
CA LEU A 955 26.63 12.39 22.30
C LEU A 955 26.17 11.21 21.45
N THR A 956 24.86 11.04 21.20
CA THR A 956 24.34 9.94 20.37
C THR A 956 24.91 9.92 18.95
N TYR A 957 25.15 11.09 18.32
CA TYR A 957 25.80 11.17 17.01
C TYR A 957 27.29 10.80 17.02
N HIS A 958 27.91 10.65 18.19
CA HIS A 958 29.29 10.15 18.34
C HIS A 958 29.37 8.64 18.63
N VAL A 959 28.22 7.93 18.75
CA VAL A 959 28.16 6.49 19.03
C VAL A 959 28.14 5.69 17.73
N GLY A 960 29.08 4.75 17.60
CA GLY A 960 29.12 3.77 16.50
C GLY A 960 28.93 4.37 15.11
N HIS A 961 28.05 3.75 14.33
CA HIS A 961 27.63 4.11 12.98
C HIS A 961 26.76 5.35 12.88
N HIS A 962 26.16 5.85 13.97
CA HIS A 962 25.47 7.14 13.97
C HIS A 962 26.42 8.28 13.53
N ARG A 963 27.74 8.12 13.74
CA ARG A 963 28.76 9.05 13.26
C ARG A 963 28.71 9.28 11.75
N LEU A 964 28.16 8.37 10.94
CA LEU A 964 28.02 8.57 9.49
C LEU A 964 27.28 9.88 9.17
N LEU A 965 26.23 10.24 9.92
CA LEU A 965 25.47 11.48 9.72
C LEU A 965 26.29 12.76 9.98
N LEU A 966 27.46 12.67 10.62
CA LEU A 966 28.40 13.79 10.80
C LEU A 966 29.39 13.98 9.63
N PHE A 967 29.53 12.97 8.77
CA PHE A 967 30.48 12.92 7.64
C PHE A 967 29.81 12.75 6.27
N TYR A 968 28.55 12.30 6.26
CA TYR A 968 27.67 12.07 5.13
C TYR A 968 26.26 12.57 5.53
N PRO A 969 26.09 13.89 5.78
CA PRO A 969 24.87 14.45 6.38
C PRO A 969 23.66 14.50 5.45
N SER A 970 23.86 14.36 4.14
CA SER A 970 22.77 14.32 3.16
C SER A 970 22.36 12.88 2.82
N LEU A 971 21.06 12.69 2.54
CA LEU A 971 20.51 11.38 2.14
C LEU A 971 21.17 10.82 0.86
N GLU A 972 21.59 11.69 -0.06
CA GLU A 972 22.33 11.30 -1.28
C GLU A 972 23.72 10.76 -0.95
N GLU A 973 24.48 11.43 -0.08
CA GLU A 973 25.79 10.96 0.38
C GLU A 973 25.69 9.66 1.20
N LEU A 974 24.66 9.53 2.04
CA LEU A 974 24.37 8.30 2.79
C LEU A 974 23.98 7.15 1.85
N SER A 975 23.18 7.43 0.82
CA SER A 975 22.81 6.46 -0.23
C SER A 975 24.03 6.02 -1.03
N ALA A 976 24.92 6.95 -1.40
CA ALA A 976 26.19 6.62 -2.04
C ALA A 976 27.10 5.79 -1.11
N CYS A 977 27.15 6.11 0.18
CA CYS A 977 27.91 5.34 1.17
C CYS A 977 27.40 3.88 1.27
N PHE A 978 26.09 3.69 1.36
CA PHE A 978 25.44 2.37 1.40
C PHE A 978 25.65 1.57 0.11
N VAL A 979 25.46 2.21 -1.06
CA VAL A 979 25.65 1.57 -2.37
C VAL A 979 27.14 1.25 -2.62
N SER A 980 28.08 2.07 -2.15
CA SER A 980 29.51 1.72 -2.14
C SER A 980 29.80 0.50 -1.26
N ALA A 981 29.14 0.37 -0.11
CA ALA A 981 29.29 -0.81 0.75
C ALA A 981 28.86 -2.09 0.03
N ILE A 982 27.70 -2.08 -0.65
CA ILE A 982 27.23 -3.19 -1.49
C ILE A 982 28.19 -3.45 -2.66
N ALA A 983 28.60 -2.41 -3.40
CA ALA A 983 29.48 -2.55 -4.57
C ALA A 983 30.91 -3.03 -4.23
N ILE A 984 31.31 -3.02 -2.96
CA ILE A 984 32.57 -3.62 -2.47
C ILE A 984 32.39 -5.12 -2.23
N ALA A 985 31.33 -5.53 -1.53
CA ALA A 985 31.03 -6.93 -1.21
C ALA A 985 30.48 -7.74 -2.40
N LEU A 986 29.75 -7.09 -3.30
CA LEU A 986 29.14 -7.68 -4.51
C LEU A 986 29.57 -6.86 -5.75
N PRO A 987 30.77 -7.10 -6.30
CA PRO A 987 31.32 -6.28 -7.39
C PRO A 987 30.54 -6.31 -8.72
N ASP A 988 29.69 -7.33 -8.92
CA ASP A 988 28.91 -7.54 -10.14
C ASP A 988 27.50 -6.91 -10.10
N GLU A 989 27.05 -6.36 -8.96
CA GLU A 989 25.73 -5.70 -8.84
C GLU A 989 25.72 -4.34 -9.57
N PRO A 990 24.69 -4.03 -10.39
CA PRO A 990 24.67 -2.81 -11.20
C PRO A 990 24.46 -1.54 -10.37
N ILE A 991 25.50 -0.70 -10.29
CA ILE A 991 25.45 0.59 -9.59
C ILE A 991 24.38 1.51 -10.20
N PRO A 992 23.39 1.99 -9.41
CA PRO A 992 22.32 2.88 -9.85
C PRO A 992 22.83 4.19 -10.47
N ALA A 993 22.18 4.64 -11.55
CA ALA A 993 22.71 5.71 -12.39
C ALA A 993 22.89 7.06 -11.67
N LYS A 994 21.97 7.46 -10.79
CA LYS A 994 22.00 8.78 -10.12
C LYS A 994 23.20 8.96 -9.17
N VAL A 995 23.58 7.92 -8.41
CA VAL A 995 24.73 7.98 -7.47
C VAL A 995 26.02 7.42 -8.07
N ARG A 996 26.01 6.97 -9.34
CA ARG A 996 27.11 6.18 -9.93
C ARG A 996 28.47 6.84 -9.80
N ASP A 997 28.56 8.12 -10.14
CA ASP A 997 29.84 8.83 -10.16
C ASP A 997 30.37 9.06 -8.72
N VAL A 998 29.47 9.26 -7.76
CA VAL A 998 29.79 9.37 -6.32
C VAL A 998 30.25 8.01 -5.77
N VAL A 999 29.55 6.93 -6.09
CA VAL A 999 29.90 5.56 -5.68
C VAL A 999 31.24 5.11 -6.25
N LEU A 1000 31.53 5.45 -7.52
CA LEU A 1000 32.82 5.17 -8.17
C LEU A 1000 33.96 6.00 -7.57
N ALA A 1001 33.69 7.19 -7.03
CA ALA A 1001 34.68 7.97 -6.27
C ALA A 1001 34.88 7.42 -4.84
N TYR A 1002 33.81 7.02 -4.16
CA TYR A 1002 33.86 6.55 -2.76
C TYR A 1002 34.44 5.14 -2.63
N LYS A 1003 34.06 4.20 -3.52
CA LYS A 1003 34.50 2.79 -3.47
C LYS A 1003 36.02 2.62 -3.26
N PRO A 1004 36.92 3.17 -4.10
CA PRO A 1004 38.35 2.95 -3.94
C PRO A 1004 38.92 3.60 -2.66
N LEU A 1005 38.31 4.68 -2.17
CA LEU A 1005 38.69 5.30 -0.89
C LEU A 1005 38.29 4.40 0.29
N PHE A 1006 37.09 3.81 0.24
CA PHE A 1006 36.60 2.92 1.28
C PHE A 1006 37.39 1.60 1.30
N GLU A 1007 37.69 1.03 0.13
CA GLU A 1007 38.51 -0.18 -0.01
C GLU A 1007 39.93 -0.02 0.55
N ALA A 1008 40.48 1.21 0.54
CA ALA A 1008 41.79 1.51 1.14
C ALA A 1008 41.78 1.53 2.68
N HIS A 1009 40.61 1.71 3.31
CA HIS A 1009 40.43 1.76 4.78
C HIS A 1009 39.71 0.53 5.36
N LEU A 1010 39.45 -0.49 4.54
CA LEU A 1010 38.93 -1.80 4.96
C LEU A 1010 40.08 -2.82 5.13
N ASP A 1011 40.30 -3.23 6.37
CA ASP A 1011 41.09 -4.43 6.68
C ASP A 1011 40.30 -5.73 6.40
N GLU A 1012 40.99 -6.87 6.46
CA GLU A 1012 40.42 -8.20 6.13
C GLU A 1012 39.24 -8.59 7.03
N GLU A 1013 39.26 -8.18 8.31
CA GLU A 1013 38.22 -8.51 9.29
C GLU A 1013 36.95 -7.69 9.01
N ARG A 1014 37.09 -6.38 8.76
CA ARG A 1014 35.99 -5.51 8.36
C ARG A 1014 35.44 -5.84 6.98
N ARG A 1015 36.30 -6.25 6.04
CA ARG A 1015 35.89 -6.75 4.72
C ARG A 1015 35.00 -7.99 4.86
N ALA A 1016 35.42 -8.98 5.65
CA ALA A 1016 34.62 -10.18 5.91
C ALA A 1016 33.28 -9.85 6.63
N ALA A 1017 33.30 -8.92 7.58
CA ALA A 1017 32.07 -8.45 8.26
C ALA A 1017 31.10 -7.72 7.30
N LEU A 1018 31.63 -6.90 6.39
CA LEU A 1018 30.85 -6.22 5.35
C LEU A 1018 30.26 -7.22 4.35
N GLU A 1019 31.05 -8.19 3.89
CA GLU A 1019 30.58 -9.28 3.02
C GLU A 1019 29.47 -10.11 3.69
N GLN A 1020 29.59 -10.39 4.99
CA GLN A 1020 28.54 -11.06 5.76
C GLN A 1020 27.26 -10.19 5.89
N ALA A 1021 27.38 -8.90 6.19
CA ALA A 1021 26.25 -7.99 6.33
C ALA A 1021 25.50 -7.80 5.01
N VAL A 1022 26.22 -7.57 3.90
CA VAL A 1022 25.63 -7.42 2.56
C VAL A 1022 25.01 -8.73 2.08
N SER A 1023 25.61 -9.88 2.38
CA SER A 1023 25.03 -11.20 2.08
C SER A 1023 23.72 -11.46 2.83
N ALA A 1024 23.65 -11.09 4.12
CA ALA A 1024 22.41 -11.16 4.91
C ALA A 1024 21.32 -10.21 4.38
N PHE A 1025 21.70 -8.98 4.02
CA PHE A 1025 20.80 -8.00 3.40
C PHE A 1025 20.23 -8.52 2.07
N ALA A 1026 21.10 -8.94 1.14
CA ALA A 1026 20.71 -9.43 -0.17
C ALA A 1026 19.87 -10.71 -0.09
N GLY A 1027 20.19 -11.63 0.83
CA GLY A 1027 19.45 -12.87 1.06
C GLY A 1027 18.02 -12.66 1.57
N ALA A 1028 17.72 -11.51 2.16
CA ALA A 1028 16.37 -11.16 2.62
C ALA A 1028 15.48 -10.56 1.52
N ASN A 1029 16.06 -10.06 0.42
CA ASN A 1029 15.35 -9.35 -0.67
C ASN A 1029 14.48 -8.18 -0.17
N VAL A 1030 15.02 -7.41 0.80
CA VAL A 1030 14.41 -6.21 1.39
C VAL A 1030 14.99 -4.95 0.71
N ARG A 1031 14.22 -3.86 0.66
CA ARG A 1031 14.72 -2.55 0.21
C ARG A 1031 15.31 -1.76 1.38
N PRO A 1032 16.43 -1.03 1.22
CA PRO A 1032 17.03 -0.30 2.31
C PRO A 1032 16.30 1.01 2.58
N ASP A 1033 15.87 1.22 3.82
CA ASP A 1033 15.15 2.42 4.26
C ASP A 1033 16.10 3.38 5.01
N LEU A 1034 16.90 4.11 4.23
CA LEU A 1034 17.89 5.07 4.73
C LEU A 1034 17.27 6.34 5.37
N PRO A 1035 16.15 6.91 4.88
CA PRO A 1035 15.43 7.98 5.58
C PRO A 1035 14.99 7.56 6.98
N ARG A 1036 14.32 6.40 7.10
CA ARG A 1036 13.90 5.83 8.39
C ARG A 1036 15.06 5.50 9.31
N TRP A 1037 16.19 5.02 8.78
CA TRP A 1037 17.39 4.83 9.60
C TRP A 1037 17.89 6.16 10.19
N ALA A 1038 17.98 7.22 9.39
CA ALA A 1038 18.37 8.55 9.88
C ALA A 1038 17.35 9.10 10.91
N ALA A 1039 16.06 8.93 10.65
CA ALA A 1039 14.98 9.27 11.58
C ALA A 1039 15.06 8.47 12.90
N ALA A 1040 15.40 7.18 12.85
CA ALA A 1040 15.61 6.35 14.03
C ALA A 1040 16.85 6.77 14.85
N VAL A 1041 17.91 7.28 14.19
CA VAL A 1041 19.04 7.92 14.89
C VAL A 1041 18.61 9.24 15.55
N GLU A 1042 17.76 10.05 14.90
CA GLU A 1042 17.19 11.24 15.55
C GLU A 1042 16.34 10.88 16.79
N ARG A 1043 15.48 9.84 16.72
CA ARG A 1043 14.70 9.32 17.86
C ARG A 1043 15.61 8.81 18.98
N CYS A 1044 16.61 7.98 18.65
CA CYS A 1044 17.61 7.51 19.61
C CYS A 1044 18.33 8.67 20.31
N ALA A 1045 18.65 9.73 19.56
CA ALA A 1045 19.23 10.94 20.12
C ALA A 1045 18.25 11.66 21.08
N THR A 1046 16.99 11.92 20.67
CA THR A 1046 16.02 12.63 21.54
C THR A 1046 15.75 11.87 22.83
N ARG A 1047 15.62 10.54 22.76
CA ARG A 1047 15.47 9.66 23.92
C ARG A 1047 16.70 9.69 24.84
N ALA A 1048 17.92 9.67 24.31
CA ALA A 1048 19.14 9.82 25.10
C ALA A 1048 19.24 11.19 25.80
N GLY A 1049 18.84 12.26 25.10
CA GLY A 1049 18.71 13.60 25.68
C GLY A 1049 17.68 13.64 26.80
N TYR A 1050 16.51 13.03 26.59
CA TYR A 1050 15.44 12.95 27.57
C TYR A 1050 15.84 12.16 28.82
N MET A 1051 16.52 11.01 28.67
CA MET A 1051 17.09 10.24 29.78
C MET A 1051 18.07 11.06 30.63
N LEU A 1052 18.85 11.96 30.02
CA LEU A 1052 19.77 12.83 30.77
C LEU A 1052 19.07 14.05 31.41
N CYS A 1053 18.01 14.61 30.83
CA CYS A 1053 17.33 15.77 31.40
C CYS A 1053 16.21 15.43 32.39
N GLY A 1054 15.58 14.25 32.27
CA GLY A 1054 14.51 13.76 33.13
C GLY A 1054 13.20 14.56 33.08
N SER A 1055 13.02 15.45 32.11
CA SER A 1055 11.84 16.31 31.98
C SER A 1055 11.36 16.37 30.53
N LEU A 1056 10.14 15.87 30.31
CA LEU A 1056 9.49 15.87 29.01
C LEU A 1056 9.13 17.30 28.56
N GLU A 1057 8.75 18.17 29.50
CA GLU A 1057 8.54 19.61 29.26
C GLU A 1057 9.82 20.29 28.70
N VAL A 1058 10.98 20.03 29.30
CA VAL A 1058 12.27 20.58 28.83
C VAL A 1058 12.64 20.02 27.45
N ALA A 1059 12.45 18.72 27.24
CA ALA A 1059 12.70 18.08 25.95
C ALA A 1059 11.84 18.70 24.84
N SER A 1060 10.51 18.73 25.02
CA SER A 1060 9.56 19.31 24.05
C SER A 1060 9.79 20.79 23.80
N THR A 1061 10.14 21.57 24.83
CA THR A 1061 10.45 23.00 24.69
C THR A 1061 11.70 23.24 23.84
N LEU A 1062 12.72 22.39 23.96
CA LEU A 1062 13.93 22.48 23.15
C LEU A 1062 13.70 22.02 21.71
N LEU A 1063 12.93 20.93 21.52
CA LEU A 1063 12.60 20.41 20.19
C LEU A 1063 11.82 21.41 19.34
N ARG A 1064 10.84 22.11 19.93
CA ARG A 1064 10.07 23.20 19.27
C ARG A 1064 10.92 24.44 18.96
N ALA A 1065 12.07 24.60 19.61
CA ALA A 1065 12.98 25.73 19.43
C ALA A 1065 14.13 25.45 18.44
N GLU A 1066 14.15 24.27 17.82
CA GLU A 1066 15.20 23.83 16.89
C GLU A 1066 14.77 23.91 15.41
N PRO A 1067 15.74 24.05 14.48
CA PRO A 1067 15.45 23.88 13.05
C PRO A 1067 14.97 22.45 12.76
N ARG A 1068 14.12 22.29 11.75
CA ARG A 1068 13.66 20.96 11.29
C ARG A 1068 14.86 20.10 10.85
N GLY A 1069 14.87 18.84 11.29
CA GLY A 1069 15.87 17.83 10.92
C GLY A 1069 15.29 16.86 9.90
N THR A 1070 15.67 15.58 9.97
CA THR A 1070 14.97 14.51 9.22
C THR A 1070 13.52 14.38 9.70
N LEU A 1071 13.30 14.44 11.02
CA LEU A 1071 11.97 14.54 11.62
C LEU A 1071 11.69 15.99 12.06
N ASP A 1072 10.40 16.36 12.10
CA ASP A 1072 9.94 17.63 12.69
C ASP A 1072 9.96 17.59 14.24
N ALA A 1073 9.48 18.66 14.88
CA ALA A 1073 9.49 18.78 16.34
C ALA A 1073 8.39 17.95 17.02
N GLU A 1074 7.18 17.91 16.48
CA GLU A 1074 6.05 17.21 17.10
C GLU A 1074 6.16 15.70 16.92
N THR A 1075 6.62 15.19 15.77
CA THR A 1075 6.91 13.75 15.62
C THR A 1075 7.94 13.25 16.65
N LYS A 1076 8.92 14.09 17.01
CA LYS A 1076 9.90 13.79 18.08
C LYS A 1076 9.27 13.81 19.48
N ILE A 1077 8.28 14.67 19.70
CA ILE A 1077 7.56 14.77 20.98
C ILE A 1077 6.59 13.62 21.16
N VAL A 1078 5.87 13.25 20.09
CA VAL A 1078 4.99 12.07 20.00
C VAL A 1078 5.79 10.78 20.28
N ASP A 1079 6.99 10.63 19.69
CA ASP A 1079 7.92 9.54 20.02
C ASP A 1079 8.32 9.53 21.51
N LEU A 1080 8.69 10.69 22.08
CA LEU A 1080 9.06 10.78 23.50
C LEU A 1080 7.88 10.49 24.45
N ILE A 1081 6.64 10.81 24.07
CA ILE A 1081 5.45 10.49 24.85
C ILE A 1081 5.23 8.96 24.89
N GLY A 1082 5.22 8.30 23.72
CA GLY A 1082 5.09 6.83 23.64
C GLY A 1082 6.27 6.10 24.31
N PHE A 1083 7.49 6.60 24.13
CA PHE A 1083 8.68 6.09 24.81
C PHE A 1083 8.57 6.23 26.34
N THR A 1084 8.04 7.35 26.87
CA THR A 1084 7.96 7.59 28.31
C THR A 1084 7.22 6.49 29.07
N VAL A 1085 6.15 5.91 28.51
CA VAL A 1085 5.42 4.81 29.17
C VAL A 1085 5.89 3.41 28.78
N SER A 1086 6.80 3.30 27.81
CA SER A 1086 7.35 2.04 27.33
C SER A 1086 8.11 1.26 28.42
N GLU A 1087 8.20 -0.06 28.22
CA GLU A 1087 9.02 -0.92 29.07
C GLU A 1087 10.52 -0.58 28.95
N ALA A 1088 10.99 -0.26 27.73
CA ALA A 1088 12.37 0.15 27.47
C ALA A 1088 12.80 1.35 28.32
N HIS A 1089 11.96 2.39 28.45
CA HIS A 1089 12.22 3.53 29.31
C HIS A 1089 12.25 3.16 30.80
N GLY A 1090 11.33 2.30 31.27
CA GLY A 1090 11.34 1.80 32.65
C GLY A 1090 12.61 1.03 32.99
N THR A 1091 13.01 0.09 32.14
CA THR A 1091 14.25 -0.70 32.27
C THR A 1091 15.50 0.18 32.27
N LEU A 1092 15.55 1.20 31.40
CA LEU A 1092 16.64 2.19 31.39
C LEU A 1092 16.69 3.03 32.68
N ARG A 1093 15.52 3.46 33.19
CA ARG A 1093 15.42 4.20 34.46
C ARG A 1093 15.88 3.37 35.65
N GLU A 1094 15.55 2.08 35.69
CA GLU A 1094 16.03 1.15 36.70
C GLU A 1094 17.55 0.92 36.59
N ALA A 1095 18.06 0.64 35.39
CA ALA A 1095 19.48 0.39 35.16
C ALA A 1095 20.38 1.58 35.54
N MET A 1096 19.93 2.81 35.31
CA MET A 1096 20.63 4.04 35.72
C MET A 1096 20.37 4.43 37.20
N GLY A 1097 19.45 3.73 37.89
CA GLY A 1097 19.08 3.98 39.28
C GLY A 1097 18.27 5.27 39.51
N ILE A 1098 17.47 5.68 38.52
CA ILE A 1098 16.60 6.87 38.58
C ILE A 1098 15.10 6.54 38.63
N SER A 1099 14.74 5.25 38.67
CA SER A 1099 13.35 4.79 38.82
C SER A 1099 12.81 4.99 40.24
N VAL A 1100 11.52 5.31 40.35
CA VAL A 1100 10.79 5.38 41.61
C VAL A 1100 10.71 3.97 42.21
N GLN A 1101 11.07 3.85 43.50
CA GLN A 1101 11.14 2.58 44.22
C GLN A 1101 9.83 2.29 44.99
N PRO A 1102 9.43 1.01 45.17
CA PRO A 1102 8.22 0.59 45.87
C PRO A 1102 8.32 0.56 47.41
#